data_AF-A0A8T5IFU1-F1
#
_entry.id   AF-A0A8T5IFU1-F1
#
_cell.length_a   1.000
_cell.length_b   1.000
_cell.length_c   1.000
_cell.angle_alpha   90.00
_cell.angle_beta   90.00
_cell.angle_gamma   90.00
#
_symmetry.space_group_name_H-M   'P 1'
#
loop_
_entity.id
_entity.type
_entity.pdbx_description
1 polymer ?
#
loop_
_entity_poly.entity_id
_entity_poly.type
_entity_poly.pdbx_seq_one_letter_code
_entity_poly.pdbx_strand_id
1 'polypeptide(L)'
;MRRALLLALLLLVMPFSGIPVGATNHPQLTVSMQDRFQLSNEEVHFSIVADNLNTGSNLRLEWNLSEAGFELRNGTIERISTGSSKSFTVLLSEFMTDSNWYSITFTLFQDNQKVSTESKDFSVFNNVIEPNYSEIIMFGDSLSDMGNVKDSIMNLPSVPPYWQGRFSNGPVWVERLASDLGLSMTHGTGTATGNNRAYGGSQSGQGYSYILLPNTGTQINNYLANVKSTFSNSDLVVIWSGGNDFLYGIGNPNITHANTVSHIEEVIQANAQNILVPNLPPLDLTPEVRNRSSSEQQEIKSDIESYNSLLHASIISLIAQHGVNIIEVNTHSMFLQYLGNSSFLGLTNTVDMACLSSGSILPLPICNAGDPVVSNVDEYVFFDKAHPTAAMHQLISIQAMNALGIGDKDNDGVSDEEDLCAWSQQGISVDQFGCTYQQQDDDEDGISNADDDCPDTPEFASVDENGCSESQRDSDDDGLMDDIDPCPYSNSTTDYDRDGCDNDEDSDDDNDGIPDIDDNCPRGALGWMSSSELDIDGDGCRDIDEDDDDDGDGLTDLEEYQKGTDQNLWDTDGDLVNDKDDVYPLDASQWSDLDGDGYSDQPAGSTPDSHPDDASQWNDSDGDGYGDNPIGIDPDLFPSDLTQWNDSDGDGFGDNLEGWMGDACPNTSGQSLVPPGCPDRDQDGYADDVDPFPDNPNQWNDSDGDGYGDNLGFADSDKFPTDIHEWYDNDGDGYGDLVQDSFPDDPLEWNDSDGDGCGDNSDIFPDDPTECHDWDGDGIGDNADAFRRDASEWKDSDGDGYGDNVDAFPLDSSEWNDKEGDGIGDNLQATNSQGKDSTIFYMAVSLIIVILSIIFFIQKKKPATFDLTQQISHQDEL
;
A
#
# COMPACT_ATOMS: atom_id res chain seq x y z
N MET A 1 -26.41 -17.73 -1.63
CA MET A 1 -27.36 -18.67 -0.96
C MET A 1 -28.47 -19.31 -1.85
N ARG A 2 -28.36 -19.41 -3.19
CA ARG A 2 -29.31 -20.18 -4.04
C ARG A 2 -28.70 -21.32 -4.87
N ARG A 3 -27.38 -21.52 -4.84
CA ARG A 3 -26.70 -22.63 -5.54
C ARG A 3 -26.64 -23.95 -4.73
N ALA A 4 -26.93 -23.93 -3.43
CA ALA A 4 -26.80 -25.11 -2.54
C ALA A 4 -27.89 -26.20 -2.71
N LEU A 5 -28.98 -25.96 -3.45
CA LEU A 5 -30.12 -26.88 -3.46
C LEU A 5 -30.12 -27.93 -4.59
N LEU A 6 -29.13 -27.92 -5.48
CA LEU A 6 -29.01 -28.89 -6.59
C LEU A 6 -27.98 -30.02 -6.35
N LEU A 7 -27.28 -30.01 -5.20
CA LEU A 7 -26.17 -30.93 -4.93
C LEU A 7 -26.56 -32.37 -4.51
N ALA A 8 -27.84 -32.69 -4.33
CA ALA A 8 -28.25 -33.96 -3.71
C ALA A 8 -28.86 -35.02 -4.65
N LEU A 9 -28.92 -34.82 -5.98
CA LEU A 9 -29.63 -35.73 -6.88
C LEU A 9 -28.92 -36.10 -8.19
N LEU A 10 -27.59 -36.24 -8.20
CA LEU A 10 -26.87 -36.80 -9.36
C LEU A 10 -25.77 -37.81 -9.01
N LEU A 11 -25.89 -38.51 -7.86
CA LEU A 11 -25.00 -39.62 -7.48
C LEU A 11 -25.50 -41.01 -7.94
N LEU A 12 -26.20 -41.09 -9.09
CA LEU A 12 -26.69 -42.35 -9.62
C LEU A 12 -26.35 -42.52 -11.12
N VAL A 13 -25.21 -43.17 -11.33
CA VAL A 13 -24.88 -44.07 -12.45
C VAL A 13 -25.17 -43.51 -13.84
N MET A 14 -24.19 -42.82 -14.43
CA MET A 14 -24.07 -42.79 -15.90
C MET A 14 -23.15 -43.93 -16.36
N PRO A 15 -23.57 -44.77 -17.31
CA PRO A 15 -22.69 -45.77 -17.90
C PRO A 15 -21.77 -45.06 -18.92
N PHE A 16 -20.49 -44.94 -18.59
CA PHE A 16 -19.49 -44.50 -19.56
C PHE A 16 -19.44 -45.52 -20.72
N SER A 17 -19.84 -45.07 -21.91
CA SER A 17 -19.60 -45.78 -23.16
C SER A 17 -18.21 -45.41 -23.66
N GLY A 18 -17.18 -45.92 -22.98
CA GLY A 18 -15.80 -45.81 -23.45
C GLY A 18 -15.61 -46.60 -24.74
N ILE A 19 -15.20 -45.91 -25.80
CA ILE A 19 -14.67 -46.55 -27.01
C ILE A 19 -13.37 -47.27 -26.60
N PRO A 20 -13.18 -48.55 -26.94
CA PRO A 20 -11.99 -49.28 -26.52
C PRO A 20 -10.77 -48.76 -27.30
N VAL A 21 -9.95 -47.94 -26.64
CA VAL A 21 -8.59 -47.64 -27.09
C VAL A 21 -7.78 -48.95 -26.97
N GLY A 22 -6.99 -49.26 -28.00
CA GLY A 22 -6.32 -50.54 -28.16
C GLY A 22 -5.54 -50.97 -26.91
N ALA A 23 -5.68 -52.23 -26.52
CA ALA A 23 -5.02 -52.83 -25.37
C ALA A 23 -3.50 -52.65 -25.44
N THR A 24 -2.98 -51.67 -24.70
CA THR A 24 -1.58 -51.57 -24.34
C THR A 24 -1.40 -52.35 -23.03
N ASN A 25 -0.45 -53.28 -22.98
CA ASN A 25 -0.16 -54.08 -21.77
C ASN A 25 0.63 -53.29 -20.70
N HIS A 26 0.52 -51.96 -20.70
CA HIS A 26 1.30 -51.07 -19.84
C HIS A 26 0.37 -50.18 -19.03
N PRO A 27 0.75 -49.82 -17.78
CA PRO A 27 0.00 -48.86 -16.98
C PRO A 27 -0.21 -47.54 -17.74
N GLN A 28 -1.40 -46.96 -17.62
CA GLN A 28 -1.78 -45.71 -18.27
C GLN A 28 -2.53 -44.82 -17.27
N LEU A 29 -2.26 -43.52 -17.31
CA LEU A 29 -3.05 -42.50 -16.62
C LEU A 29 -4.04 -41.87 -17.59
N THR A 30 -5.24 -41.56 -17.10
CA THR A 30 -6.21 -40.69 -17.76
C THR A 30 -6.63 -39.63 -16.75
N VAL A 31 -6.47 -38.36 -17.12
CA VAL A 31 -6.78 -37.22 -16.25
C VAL A 31 -7.98 -36.47 -16.82
N SER A 32 -8.97 -36.19 -15.99
CA SER A 32 -10.13 -35.38 -16.34
C SER A 32 -10.38 -34.33 -15.27
N MET A 33 -10.83 -33.15 -15.70
CA MET A 33 -11.18 -32.01 -14.86
C MET A 33 -12.71 -31.82 -14.91
N GLN A 34 -13.33 -31.52 -13.77
CA GLN A 34 -14.80 -31.49 -13.66
C GLN A 34 -15.43 -30.28 -14.36
N ASP A 35 -14.96 -29.08 -14.01
CA ASP A 35 -15.41 -27.82 -14.60
C ASP A 35 -14.30 -27.24 -15.48
N ARG A 36 -14.65 -26.39 -16.45
CA ARG A 36 -13.72 -25.92 -17.48
C ARG A 36 -13.06 -24.58 -17.14
N PHE A 37 -13.83 -23.69 -16.53
CA PHE A 37 -13.41 -22.37 -16.10
C PHE A 37 -13.76 -22.24 -14.63
N GLN A 38 -12.77 -21.94 -13.81
CA GLN A 38 -12.90 -21.82 -12.36
C GLN A 38 -12.58 -20.40 -11.96
N LEU A 39 -13.25 -19.93 -10.92
CA LEU A 39 -12.86 -18.72 -10.23
C LEU A 39 -11.84 -19.06 -9.13
N SER A 40 -11.08 -18.07 -8.70
CA SER A 40 -9.95 -18.20 -7.77
C SER A 40 -10.29 -18.81 -6.40
N ASN A 41 -11.51 -18.57 -5.93
CA ASN A 41 -12.08 -19.12 -4.70
C ASN A 41 -12.66 -20.54 -4.86
N GLU A 42 -12.76 -21.07 -6.09
CA GLU A 42 -13.30 -22.39 -6.37
C GLU A 42 -12.19 -23.45 -6.36
N GLU A 43 -12.47 -24.62 -5.77
CA GLU A 43 -11.56 -25.76 -5.86
C GLU A 43 -11.47 -26.29 -7.30
N VAL A 44 -10.26 -26.64 -7.75
CA VAL A 44 -10.05 -27.32 -9.03
C VAL A 44 -10.02 -28.84 -8.82
N HIS A 45 -11.01 -29.54 -9.37
CA HIS A 45 -11.20 -30.98 -9.18
C HIS A 45 -10.60 -31.80 -10.31
N PHE A 46 -9.50 -32.51 -10.03
CA PHE A 46 -8.92 -33.51 -10.93
C PHE A 46 -9.33 -34.93 -10.54
N SER A 47 -9.92 -35.64 -11.49
CA SER A 47 -10.18 -37.08 -11.42
C SER A 47 -9.16 -37.82 -12.27
N ILE A 48 -8.35 -38.66 -11.64
CA ILE A 48 -7.27 -39.41 -12.29
C ILE A 48 -7.62 -40.90 -12.24
N VAL A 49 -7.62 -41.56 -13.38
CA VAL A 49 -7.81 -43.02 -13.48
C VAL A 49 -6.52 -43.65 -13.97
N ALA A 50 -5.99 -44.58 -13.18
CA ALA A 50 -4.84 -45.40 -13.53
C ALA A 50 -5.32 -46.80 -13.91
N ASP A 51 -5.10 -47.21 -15.16
CA ASP A 51 -5.52 -48.51 -15.70
C ASP A 51 -4.32 -49.42 -16.00
N ASN A 52 -4.60 -50.71 -16.23
CA ASN A 52 -3.62 -51.77 -16.50
C ASN A 52 -2.57 -51.97 -15.37
N LEU A 53 -3.03 -51.87 -14.13
CA LEU A 53 -2.18 -52.00 -12.93
C LEU A 53 -1.96 -53.45 -12.48
N ASN A 54 -0.83 -53.72 -11.82
CA ASN A 54 -0.58 -55.01 -11.17
C ASN A 54 -1.30 -55.06 -9.82
N THR A 55 -2.17 -56.05 -9.60
CA THR A 55 -2.84 -56.21 -8.30
C THR A 55 -1.84 -56.50 -7.18
N GLY A 56 -1.96 -55.78 -6.07
CA GLY A 56 -1.08 -55.87 -4.90
C GLY A 56 0.18 -55.01 -4.97
N SER A 57 0.41 -54.28 -6.07
CA SER A 57 1.53 -53.33 -6.18
C SER A 57 1.31 -52.07 -5.35
N ASN A 58 2.42 -51.45 -4.90
CA ASN A 58 2.37 -50.14 -4.28
C ASN A 58 2.34 -49.06 -5.37
N LEU A 59 1.32 -48.23 -5.35
CA LEU A 59 1.15 -47.11 -6.28
C LEU A 59 1.52 -45.83 -5.56
N ARG A 60 2.32 -45.00 -6.21
CA ARG A 60 2.65 -43.65 -5.75
C ARG A 60 2.39 -42.68 -6.89
N LEU A 61 1.39 -41.83 -6.72
CA LEU A 61 1.04 -40.77 -7.66
C LEU A 61 1.65 -39.47 -7.15
N GLU A 62 2.65 -38.96 -7.86
CA GLU A 62 3.17 -37.62 -7.64
C GLU A 62 2.41 -36.65 -8.53
N TRP A 63 2.11 -35.45 -8.03
CA TRP A 63 1.58 -34.35 -8.81
C TRP A 63 2.42 -33.10 -8.61
N ASN A 64 2.51 -32.29 -9.67
CA ASN A 64 3.31 -31.07 -9.73
C ASN A 64 2.50 -29.99 -10.43
N LEU A 65 2.09 -28.98 -9.70
CA LEU A 65 1.46 -27.77 -10.21
C LEU A 65 2.54 -26.78 -10.60
N SER A 66 2.43 -26.21 -11.80
CA SER A 66 3.41 -25.29 -12.35
C SER A 66 2.79 -24.13 -13.12
N GLU A 67 3.52 -23.03 -13.15
CA GLU A 67 3.22 -21.82 -13.93
C GLU A 67 4.45 -21.47 -14.77
N ALA A 68 4.26 -21.28 -16.08
CA ALA A 68 5.36 -20.98 -17.02
C ALA A 68 6.58 -21.94 -16.93
N GLY A 69 6.37 -23.16 -16.43
CA GLY A 69 7.42 -24.17 -16.20
C GLY A 69 8.10 -24.12 -14.85
N PHE A 70 7.73 -23.19 -13.96
CA PHE A 70 8.17 -23.12 -12.56
C PHE A 70 7.19 -23.86 -11.66
N GLU A 71 7.72 -24.66 -10.73
CA GLU A 71 6.91 -25.42 -9.77
C GLU A 71 6.33 -24.48 -8.71
N LEU A 72 5.01 -24.53 -8.52
CA LEU A 72 4.29 -23.80 -7.46
C LEU A 72 4.04 -24.69 -6.25
N ARG A 73 3.52 -25.90 -6.48
CA ARG A 73 3.13 -26.85 -5.44
C ARG A 73 3.27 -28.27 -5.93
N ASN A 74 3.63 -29.18 -5.05
CA ASN A 74 3.67 -30.60 -5.38
C ASN A 74 3.00 -31.43 -4.27
N GLY A 75 2.71 -32.69 -4.57
CA GLY A 75 2.24 -33.62 -3.57
C GLY A 75 2.29 -35.06 -4.03
N THR A 76 2.13 -35.98 -3.08
CA THR A 76 2.23 -37.42 -3.32
C THR A 76 1.06 -38.17 -2.68
N ILE A 77 0.45 -39.07 -3.44
CA ILE A 77 -0.62 -39.96 -2.97
C ILE A 77 -0.17 -41.41 -3.14
N GLU A 78 -0.04 -42.12 -2.02
CA GLU A 78 0.29 -43.55 -2.02
C GLU A 78 -0.94 -44.44 -1.77
N ARG A 79 -1.10 -45.50 -2.56
CA ARG A 79 -2.21 -46.46 -2.45
C ARG A 79 -1.78 -47.86 -2.89
N ILE A 80 -2.39 -48.88 -2.33
CA ILE A 80 -2.22 -50.26 -2.81
C ILE A 80 -3.23 -50.54 -3.94
N SER A 81 -2.75 -51.13 -5.03
CA SER A 81 -3.62 -51.58 -6.12
C SER A 81 -4.46 -52.80 -5.69
N THR A 82 -5.78 -52.65 -5.69
CA THR A 82 -6.73 -53.75 -5.36
C THR A 82 -7.30 -54.44 -6.60
N GLY A 83 -6.88 -54.04 -7.80
CA GLY A 83 -7.41 -54.52 -9.08
C GLY A 83 -6.54 -54.07 -10.26
N SER A 84 -7.11 -54.06 -11.47
CA SER A 84 -6.42 -53.58 -12.68
C SER A 84 -6.61 -52.09 -12.96
N SER A 85 -7.44 -51.40 -12.16
CA SER A 85 -7.77 -49.98 -12.29
C SER A 85 -7.90 -49.33 -10.92
N LYS A 86 -7.49 -48.08 -10.78
CA LYS A 86 -7.58 -47.29 -9.54
C LYS A 86 -7.84 -45.82 -9.86
N SER A 87 -8.77 -45.20 -9.15
CA SER A 87 -9.02 -43.77 -9.22
C SER A 87 -8.31 -43.02 -8.08
N PHE A 88 -7.83 -41.82 -8.41
CA PHE A 88 -7.30 -40.83 -7.49
C PHE A 88 -8.06 -39.51 -7.71
N THR A 89 -8.11 -38.70 -6.66
CA THR A 89 -8.69 -37.36 -6.70
C THR A 89 -7.66 -36.39 -6.15
N VAL A 90 -7.43 -35.29 -6.87
CA VAL A 90 -6.60 -34.18 -6.43
C VAL A 90 -7.47 -32.93 -6.49
N LEU A 91 -7.51 -32.20 -5.38
CA LEU A 91 -8.21 -30.93 -5.21
C LEU A 91 -7.12 -29.87 -5.02
N LEU A 92 -7.24 -28.76 -5.75
CA LEU A 92 -6.34 -27.61 -5.61
C LEU A 92 -7.18 -26.38 -5.25
N SER A 93 -6.76 -25.67 -4.21
CA SER A 93 -7.22 -24.34 -3.80
C SER A 93 -6.00 -23.50 -3.44
N GLU A 94 -6.20 -22.19 -3.30
CA GLU A 94 -5.22 -21.27 -2.70
C GLU A 94 -3.83 -21.32 -3.37
N PHE A 95 -3.81 -21.36 -4.71
CA PHE A 95 -2.56 -21.47 -5.49
C PHE A 95 -2.43 -20.41 -6.58
N MET A 96 -3.48 -19.61 -6.78
CA MET A 96 -3.48 -18.60 -7.83
C MET A 96 -2.38 -17.57 -7.59
N THR A 97 -1.68 -17.21 -8.65
CA THR A 97 -0.73 -16.09 -8.76
C THR A 97 -1.37 -15.01 -9.66
N ASP A 98 -0.59 -14.07 -10.19
CA ASP A 98 -1.10 -13.05 -11.12
C ASP A 98 -1.39 -13.60 -12.53
N SER A 99 -1.28 -14.91 -12.72
CA SER A 99 -1.52 -15.60 -13.99
C SER A 99 -2.84 -16.37 -13.99
N ASN A 100 -3.40 -16.53 -15.18
CA ASN A 100 -4.57 -17.37 -15.41
C ASN A 100 -4.21 -18.75 -15.97
N TRP A 101 -2.92 -19.06 -16.18
CA TRP A 101 -2.47 -20.18 -17.01
C TRP A 101 -1.61 -21.18 -16.21
N TYR A 102 -2.17 -22.36 -15.95
CA TYR A 102 -1.54 -23.36 -15.09
C TYR A 102 -1.43 -24.71 -15.78
N SER A 103 -0.34 -25.43 -15.49
CA SER A 103 -0.13 -26.81 -15.94
C SER A 103 0.09 -27.70 -14.72
N ILE A 104 -0.64 -28.80 -14.64
CA ILE A 104 -0.41 -29.85 -13.63
C ILE A 104 0.08 -31.15 -14.28
N THR A 105 1.17 -31.68 -13.76
CA THR A 105 1.77 -32.95 -14.21
C THR A 105 1.57 -34.03 -13.17
N PHE A 106 0.99 -35.16 -13.57
CA PHE A 106 0.82 -36.35 -12.75
C PHE A 106 1.81 -37.44 -13.18
N THR A 107 2.59 -37.97 -12.25
CA THR A 107 3.50 -39.10 -12.50
C THR A 107 3.15 -40.29 -11.61
N LEU A 108 2.83 -41.42 -12.24
CA LEU A 108 2.52 -42.66 -11.55
C LEU A 108 3.77 -43.54 -11.45
N PHE A 109 4.05 -43.98 -10.23
CA PHE A 109 5.00 -45.04 -9.92
C PHE A 109 4.26 -46.29 -9.48
N GLN A 110 4.73 -47.45 -9.94
CA GLN A 110 4.30 -48.76 -9.45
C GLN A 110 5.54 -49.49 -8.95
N ASP A 111 5.54 -49.88 -7.67
CA ASP A 111 6.67 -50.54 -6.99
C ASP A 111 7.99 -49.75 -7.17
N ASN A 112 7.93 -48.43 -6.94
CA ASN A 112 9.03 -47.46 -7.13
C ASN A 112 9.58 -47.32 -8.56
N GLN A 113 8.92 -47.88 -9.57
CA GLN A 113 9.25 -47.63 -10.97
C GLN A 113 8.24 -46.67 -11.59
N LYS A 114 8.73 -45.60 -12.22
CA LYS A 114 7.88 -44.70 -13.02
C LYS A 114 7.26 -45.48 -14.18
N VAL A 115 5.93 -45.48 -14.27
CA VAL A 115 5.18 -46.25 -15.27
C VAL A 115 4.36 -45.39 -16.23
N SER A 116 3.92 -44.20 -15.82
CA SER A 116 3.14 -43.29 -16.67
C SER A 116 3.28 -41.84 -16.18
N THR A 117 3.20 -40.88 -17.10
CA THR A 117 3.08 -39.44 -16.81
C THR A 117 2.04 -38.85 -17.73
N GLU A 118 1.19 -37.98 -17.21
CA GLU A 118 0.18 -37.23 -17.96
C GLU A 118 0.16 -35.78 -17.45
N SER A 119 0.00 -34.80 -18.34
CA SER A 119 -0.05 -33.37 -17.98
C SER A 119 -1.37 -32.77 -18.45
N LYS A 120 -1.89 -31.80 -17.71
CA LYS A 120 -3.12 -31.10 -18.04
C LYS A 120 -2.94 -29.60 -17.84
N ASP A 121 -3.20 -28.85 -18.91
CA ASP A 121 -3.31 -27.40 -18.88
C ASP A 121 -4.73 -27.01 -18.47
N PHE A 122 -4.84 -25.98 -17.64
CA PHE A 122 -6.11 -25.43 -17.18
C PHE A 122 -5.99 -23.94 -16.84
N SER A 123 -7.12 -23.30 -16.59
CA SER A 123 -7.20 -21.88 -16.28
C SER A 123 -8.05 -21.62 -15.05
N VAL A 124 -7.67 -20.58 -14.31
CA VAL A 124 -8.40 -20.04 -13.18
C VAL A 124 -8.45 -18.53 -13.39
N PHE A 125 -9.56 -17.88 -13.04
CA PHE A 125 -9.77 -16.44 -13.19
C PHE A 125 -10.05 -15.81 -11.83
N ASN A 126 -9.58 -14.58 -11.61
CA ASN A 126 -9.83 -13.87 -10.34
C ASN A 126 -11.34 -13.75 -10.08
N ASN A 127 -11.70 -13.84 -8.80
CA ASN A 127 -12.96 -13.29 -8.34
C ASN A 127 -12.86 -11.76 -8.30
N VAL A 128 -14.03 -11.14 -8.17
CA VAL A 128 -14.15 -9.70 -8.02
C VAL A 128 -15.21 -9.39 -6.99
N ILE A 129 -15.05 -8.27 -6.31
CA ILE A 129 -16.12 -7.62 -5.57
C ILE A 129 -17.18 -7.20 -6.59
N GLU A 130 -18.31 -7.89 -6.56
CA GLU A 130 -19.39 -7.69 -7.50
C GLU A 130 -19.95 -6.26 -7.38
N PRO A 131 -19.98 -5.49 -8.48
CA PRO A 131 -20.55 -4.16 -8.47
C PRO A 131 -22.08 -4.21 -8.36
N ASN A 132 -22.65 -3.26 -7.65
CA ASN A 132 -24.09 -3.23 -7.39
C ASN A 132 -24.85 -2.37 -8.42
N TYR A 133 -25.46 -3.02 -9.40
CA TYR A 133 -26.33 -2.38 -10.40
C TYR A 133 -27.81 -2.74 -10.20
N SER A 134 -28.72 -1.84 -10.57
CA SER A 134 -30.18 -2.11 -10.50
C SER A 134 -30.71 -2.93 -11.67
N GLU A 135 -30.16 -2.73 -12.87
CA GLU A 135 -30.48 -3.48 -14.08
C GLU A 135 -29.43 -3.27 -15.16
N ILE A 136 -29.38 -4.18 -16.13
CA ILE A 136 -28.58 -4.04 -17.37
C ILE A 136 -29.50 -3.68 -18.52
N ILE A 137 -29.17 -2.62 -19.27
CA ILE A 137 -29.83 -2.23 -20.52
C ILE A 137 -28.86 -2.46 -21.67
N MET A 138 -29.17 -3.42 -22.54
CA MET A 138 -28.27 -3.85 -23.62
C MET A 138 -28.73 -3.34 -24.99
N PHE A 139 -27.85 -2.63 -25.70
CA PHE A 139 -28.01 -2.25 -27.11
C PHE A 139 -26.90 -2.87 -27.96
N GLY A 140 -27.24 -3.37 -29.14
CA GLY A 140 -26.20 -3.98 -29.97
C GLY A 140 -26.70 -4.91 -31.07
N ASP A 141 -25.86 -5.89 -31.37
CA ASP A 141 -26.04 -6.81 -32.49
C ASP A 141 -26.23 -8.29 -32.06
N SER A 142 -25.81 -9.23 -32.91
CA SER A 142 -25.99 -10.67 -32.71
C SER A 142 -25.16 -11.24 -31.57
N LEU A 143 -24.08 -10.57 -31.16
CA LEU A 143 -23.27 -11.00 -30.01
C LEU A 143 -24.05 -10.91 -28.70
N SER A 144 -25.13 -10.11 -28.67
CA SER A 144 -25.90 -9.82 -27.46
C SER A 144 -27.41 -10.07 -27.62
N ASP A 145 -27.87 -10.43 -28.82
CA ASP A 145 -29.30 -10.69 -29.10
C ASP A 145 -29.80 -11.97 -28.41
N MET A 146 -30.82 -11.79 -27.56
CA MET A 146 -31.50 -12.87 -26.83
C MET A 146 -32.74 -13.42 -27.55
N GLY A 147 -33.08 -12.94 -28.75
CA GLY A 147 -34.22 -13.41 -29.55
C GLY A 147 -35.06 -12.32 -30.21
N ASN A 148 -34.62 -11.06 -30.20
CA ASN A 148 -35.32 -9.96 -30.85
C ASN A 148 -35.45 -10.16 -32.37
N VAL A 149 -34.40 -10.65 -33.04
CA VAL A 149 -34.50 -11.03 -34.47
C VAL A 149 -35.35 -12.27 -34.66
N LYS A 150 -35.33 -13.19 -33.69
CA LYS A 150 -36.11 -14.44 -33.74
C LYS A 150 -37.61 -14.17 -33.70
N ASP A 151 -38.03 -13.22 -32.87
CA ASP A 151 -39.43 -12.82 -32.76
C ASP A 151 -39.87 -11.84 -33.86
N SER A 152 -38.92 -11.34 -34.65
CA SER A 152 -39.20 -10.48 -35.79
C SER A 152 -39.74 -11.26 -37.00
N ILE A 153 -40.19 -10.52 -38.03
CA ILE A 153 -40.65 -11.08 -39.31
C ILE A 153 -39.57 -11.94 -39.99
N MET A 154 -38.28 -11.69 -39.71
CA MET A 154 -37.16 -12.46 -40.25
C MET A 154 -37.12 -13.89 -39.67
N ASN A 155 -37.56 -14.08 -38.42
CA ASN A 155 -37.58 -15.39 -37.73
C ASN A 155 -36.22 -16.14 -37.78
N LEU A 156 -35.13 -15.38 -37.65
CA LEU A 156 -33.75 -15.89 -37.62
C LEU A 156 -33.15 -15.76 -36.22
N PRO A 157 -32.20 -16.62 -35.84
CA PRO A 157 -31.70 -17.77 -36.59
C PRO A 157 -32.62 -19.00 -36.52
N SER A 158 -32.27 -20.05 -37.28
CA SER A 158 -33.02 -21.32 -37.27
C SER A 158 -32.73 -22.13 -36.00
N VAL A 159 -33.77 -22.63 -35.34
CA VAL A 159 -33.65 -23.42 -34.11
C VAL A 159 -34.24 -24.80 -34.37
N PRO A 160 -33.46 -25.90 -34.39
CA PRO A 160 -31.98 -26.01 -34.36
C PRO A 160 -31.28 -25.57 -35.68
N PRO A 161 -29.94 -25.37 -35.70
CA PRO A 161 -28.94 -25.73 -34.69
C PRO A 161 -28.67 -24.67 -33.61
N TYR A 162 -29.16 -23.45 -33.77
CA TYR A 162 -28.97 -22.37 -32.80
C TYR A 162 -29.81 -22.59 -31.53
N TRP A 163 -29.33 -22.07 -30.41
CA TRP A 163 -29.97 -22.23 -29.12
C TRP A 163 -30.99 -21.12 -28.85
N GLN A 164 -32.28 -21.49 -28.78
CA GLN A 164 -33.38 -20.60 -28.36
C GLN A 164 -33.39 -19.19 -29.02
N GLY A 165 -32.97 -19.09 -30.28
CA GLY A 165 -32.95 -17.82 -31.02
C GLY A 165 -31.72 -16.94 -30.81
N ARG A 166 -30.72 -17.39 -30.05
CA ARG A 166 -29.40 -16.73 -29.92
C ARG A 166 -28.52 -17.12 -31.10
N PHE A 167 -27.58 -16.29 -31.49
CA PHE A 167 -26.59 -16.60 -32.52
C PHE A 167 -25.43 -17.47 -31.97
N SER A 168 -25.74 -18.46 -31.13
CA SER A 168 -24.77 -19.39 -30.55
C SER A 168 -25.43 -20.74 -30.20
N ASN A 169 -24.65 -21.70 -29.67
CA ASN A 169 -25.15 -22.98 -29.14
C ASN A 169 -25.65 -22.93 -27.68
N GLY A 170 -25.67 -21.75 -27.07
CA GLY A 170 -26.12 -21.52 -25.69
C GLY A 170 -26.41 -20.04 -25.39
N PRO A 171 -26.50 -19.66 -24.11
CA PRO A 171 -26.69 -18.26 -23.70
C PRO A 171 -25.56 -17.36 -24.18
N VAL A 172 -25.89 -16.13 -24.58
CA VAL A 172 -24.89 -15.10 -24.91
C VAL A 172 -24.29 -14.48 -23.65
N TRP A 173 -23.16 -13.80 -23.79
CA TRP A 173 -22.37 -13.27 -22.67
C TRP A 173 -23.18 -12.42 -21.69
N VAL A 174 -24.03 -11.52 -22.20
CA VAL A 174 -24.81 -10.60 -21.35
C VAL A 174 -25.86 -11.33 -20.50
N GLU A 175 -26.35 -12.50 -20.95
CA GLU A 175 -27.23 -13.34 -20.13
C GLU A 175 -26.50 -13.92 -18.92
N ARG A 176 -25.22 -14.24 -19.09
CA ARG A 176 -24.36 -14.79 -18.03
C ARG A 176 -23.95 -13.68 -17.07
N LEU A 177 -23.47 -12.54 -17.58
CA LEU A 177 -23.12 -11.38 -16.79
C LEU A 177 -24.27 -10.93 -15.89
N ALA A 178 -25.49 -10.85 -16.45
CA ALA A 178 -26.66 -10.53 -15.65
C ALA A 178 -26.96 -11.58 -14.57
N SER A 179 -26.78 -12.87 -14.88
CA SER A 179 -26.98 -13.93 -13.90
C SER A 179 -25.95 -13.90 -12.77
N ASP A 180 -24.71 -13.54 -13.07
CA ASP A 180 -23.62 -13.46 -12.11
C ASP A 180 -23.84 -12.26 -11.18
N LEU A 181 -24.21 -11.09 -11.71
CA LEU A 181 -24.64 -9.91 -10.93
C LEU A 181 -25.99 -10.08 -10.19
N GLY A 182 -26.61 -11.27 -10.21
CA GLY A 182 -27.90 -11.53 -9.59
C GLY A 182 -29.10 -10.80 -10.23
N LEU A 183 -28.93 -10.26 -11.44
CA LEU A 183 -29.93 -9.54 -12.22
C LEU A 183 -30.74 -10.48 -13.13
N SER A 184 -31.81 -9.93 -13.71
CA SER A 184 -32.64 -10.65 -14.69
C SER A 184 -32.82 -9.81 -15.93
N MET A 185 -32.69 -10.45 -17.10
CA MET A 185 -32.83 -9.80 -18.40
C MET A 185 -33.94 -10.43 -19.24
N THR A 186 -34.61 -9.58 -20.02
CA THR A 186 -35.61 -10.00 -21.02
C THR A 186 -35.42 -9.19 -22.29
N HIS A 187 -35.61 -9.83 -23.45
CA HIS A 187 -35.58 -9.11 -24.72
C HIS A 187 -36.91 -8.40 -25.00
N GLY A 188 -36.86 -7.30 -25.73
CA GLY A 188 -38.04 -6.52 -26.05
C GLY A 188 -37.89 -5.61 -27.26
N THR A 189 -39.01 -5.36 -27.94
CA THR A 189 -39.11 -4.47 -29.11
C THR A 189 -40.14 -3.36 -28.91
N GLY A 190 -39.95 -2.23 -29.59
CA GLY A 190 -40.89 -1.11 -29.56
C GLY A 190 -41.18 -0.63 -28.14
N THR A 191 -42.44 -0.71 -27.71
CA THR A 191 -42.90 -0.30 -26.39
C THR A 191 -42.79 -1.39 -25.30
N ALA A 192 -42.31 -2.59 -25.64
CA ALA A 192 -42.11 -3.65 -24.65
C ALA A 192 -40.99 -3.26 -23.66
N THR A 193 -41.16 -3.62 -22.40
CA THR A 193 -40.25 -3.25 -21.28
C THR A 193 -38.96 -4.05 -21.23
N GLY A 194 -38.72 -4.97 -22.17
CA GLY A 194 -37.50 -5.78 -22.19
C GLY A 194 -36.27 -4.89 -22.33
N ASN A 195 -35.29 -5.12 -21.45
CA ASN A 195 -34.05 -4.36 -21.29
C ASN A 195 -32.92 -4.84 -22.21
N ASN A 196 -33.06 -5.99 -22.88
CA ASN A 196 -32.23 -6.34 -24.02
C ASN A 196 -32.87 -5.89 -25.34
N ARG A 197 -32.24 -4.91 -25.98
CA ARG A 197 -32.67 -4.27 -27.23
C ARG A 197 -31.82 -4.66 -28.43
N ALA A 198 -30.83 -5.52 -28.25
CA ALA A 198 -29.90 -5.92 -29.31
C ALA A 198 -30.61 -6.75 -30.38
N TYR A 199 -30.21 -6.55 -31.65
CA TYR A 199 -30.75 -7.26 -32.81
C TYR A 199 -29.63 -7.82 -33.67
N GLY A 200 -29.58 -9.13 -33.88
CA GLY A 200 -28.66 -9.75 -34.82
C GLY A 200 -28.66 -9.14 -36.22
N GLY A 201 -27.48 -8.76 -36.72
CA GLY A 201 -27.32 -8.10 -38.02
C GLY A 201 -27.48 -6.57 -37.99
N SER A 202 -27.62 -5.95 -36.82
CA SER A 202 -27.62 -4.50 -36.67
C SER A 202 -26.24 -3.90 -36.91
N GLN A 203 -26.21 -2.79 -37.64
CA GLN A 203 -25.02 -1.95 -37.78
C GLN A 203 -25.01 -0.86 -36.69
N SER A 204 -23.86 -0.21 -36.51
CA SER A 204 -23.67 0.82 -35.48
C SER A 204 -24.60 2.03 -35.63
N GLY A 205 -24.91 2.46 -36.85
CA GLY A 205 -25.56 3.76 -37.10
C GLY A 205 -27.05 3.88 -36.76
N GLN A 206 -27.69 4.91 -37.34
CA GLN A 206 -29.14 5.10 -37.31
C GLN A 206 -29.84 4.30 -38.43
N GLY A 207 -31.17 4.24 -38.41
CA GLY A 207 -31.97 3.58 -39.45
C GLY A 207 -32.11 2.06 -39.27
N TYR A 208 -32.24 1.34 -40.39
CA TYR A 208 -32.52 -0.09 -40.40
C TYR A 208 -31.59 -0.86 -41.35
N SER A 209 -30.98 -1.93 -40.84
CA SER A 209 -30.30 -2.95 -41.66
C SER A 209 -31.30 -3.96 -42.20
N TYR A 210 -31.03 -4.46 -43.42
CA TYR A 210 -31.90 -5.40 -44.13
C TYR A 210 -33.38 -4.96 -44.19
N ILE A 211 -33.61 -3.64 -44.25
CA ILE A 211 -34.93 -2.97 -44.31
C ILE A 211 -35.73 -3.07 -43.00
N LEU A 212 -35.49 -4.05 -42.14
CA LEU A 212 -36.38 -4.41 -41.03
C LEU A 212 -35.71 -4.40 -39.65
N LEU A 213 -34.38 -4.48 -39.57
CA LEU A 213 -33.67 -4.63 -38.31
C LEU A 213 -33.16 -3.27 -37.83
N PRO A 214 -33.58 -2.77 -36.66
CA PRO A 214 -33.16 -1.46 -36.18
C PRO A 214 -31.67 -1.47 -35.84
N ASN A 215 -30.91 -0.57 -36.46
CA ASN A 215 -29.51 -0.35 -36.09
C ASN A 215 -29.39 0.19 -34.66
N THR A 216 -28.20 0.12 -34.05
CA THR A 216 -27.99 0.42 -32.63
C THR A 216 -28.53 1.79 -32.22
N GLY A 217 -28.30 2.84 -33.03
CA GLY A 217 -28.88 4.16 -32.76
C GLY A 217 -30.41 4.14 -32.75
N THR A 218 -31.04 3.46 -33.71
CA THR A 218 -32.50 3.31 -33.73
C THR A 218 -33.01 2.51 -32.52
N GLN A 219 -32.24 1.55 -32.00
CA GLN A 219 -32.60 0.82 -30.79
C GLN A 219 -32.63 1.76 -29.57
N ILE A 220 -31.60 2.59 -29.41
CA ILE A 220 -31.45 3.59 -28.34
C ILE A 220 -32.60 4.61 -28.40
N ASN A 221 -32.76 5.29 -29.54
CA ASN A 221 -33.81 6.31 -29.71
C ASN A 221 -35.20 5.74 -29.41
N ASN A 222 -35.48 4.52 -29.88
CA ASN A 222 -36.76 3.88 -29.63
C ASN A 222 -36.95 3.50 -28.17
N TYR A 223 -35.91 3.04 -27.47
CA TYR A 223 -35.99 2.72 -26.05
C TYR A 223 -36.22 3.98 -25.22
N LEU A 224 -35.46 5.04 -25.49
CA LEU A 224 -35.58 6.33 -24.82
C LEU A 224 -36.94 6.99 -25.05
N ALA A 225 -37.48 6.88 -26.27
CA ALA A 225 -38.78 7.46 -26.59
C ALA A 225 -39.97 6.67 -26.02
N ASN A 226 -39.89 5.35 -25.94
CA ASN A 226 -41.06 4.49 -25.75
C ASN A 226 -41.08 3.67 -24.46
N VAL A 227 -39.92 3.48 -23.81
CA VAL A 227 -39.77 2.59 -22.66
C VAL A 227 -39.23 3.35 -21.46
N LYS A 228 -38.07 4.00 -21.60
CA LYS A 228 -37.36 4.63 -20.49
C LYS A 228 -36.71 5.93 -20.93
N SER A 229 -37.31 7.06 -20.59
CA SER A 229 -36.84 8.39 -21.03
C SER A 229 -35.61 8.90 -20.28
N THR A 230 -35.22 8.26 -19.18
CA THR A 230 -34.03 8.61 -18.39
C THR A 230 -33.54 7.40 -17.60
N PHE A 231 -32.23 7.28 -17.43
CA PHE A 231 -31.58 6.23 -16.64
C PHE A 231 -31.39 6.65 -15.19
N SER A 232 -31.39 5.67 -14.30
CA SER A 232 -31.01 5.81 -12.90
C SER A 232 -29.50 5.74 -12.76
N ASN A 233 -28.94 6.34 -11.71
CA ASN A 233 -27.50 6.33 -11.46
C ASN A 233 -26.92 4.93 -11.18
N SER A 234 -27.76 3.96 -10.85
CA SER A 234 -27.37 2.56 -10.59
C SER A 234 -27.61 1.64 -11.79
N ASP A 235 -28.10 2.15 -12.92
CA ASP A 235 -28.29 1.33 -14.12
C ASP A 235 -26.95 1.12 -14.84
N LEU A 236 -26.76 -0.05 -15.45
CA LEU A 236 -25.64 -0.33 -16.36
C LEU A 236 -26.14 -0.33 -17.80
N VAL A 237 -25.71 0.65 -18.60
CA VAL A 237 -26.05 0.74 -20.03
C VAL A 237 -24.92 0.13 -20.86
N VAL A 238 -25.23 -0.88 -21.66
CA VAL A 238 -24.25 -1.61 -22.47
C VAL A 238 -24.47 -1.31 -23.94
N ILE A 239 -23.41 -0.89 -24.64
CA ILE A 239 -23.45 -0.63 -26.08
C ILE A 239 -22.36 -1.47 -26.76
N TRP A 240 -22.75 -2.50 -27.50
CA TRP A 240 -21.80 -3.31 -28.27
C TRP A 240 -22.30 -3.59 -29.69
N SER A 241 -21.71 -2.90 -30.66
CA SER A 241 -22.00 -3.06 -32.08
C SER A 241 -20.83 -2.58 -32.94
N GLY A 242 -20.88 -2.87 -34.25
CA GLY A 242 -19.85 -2.45 -35.21
C GLY A 242 -19.36 -3.60 -36.08
N GLY A 243 -19.48 -4.86 -35.61
CA GLY A 243 -19.00 -6.01 -36.37
C GLY A 243 -19.69 -6.15 -37.74
N ASN A 244 -21.00 -5.87 -37.79
CA ASN A 244 -21.74 -5.88 -39.06
C ASN A 244 -21.33 -4.75 -40.01
N ASP A 245 -20.83 -3.63 -39.51
CA ASP A 245 -20.35 -2.50 -40.32
C ASP A 245 -19.12 -2.91 -41.14
N PHE A 246 -18.20 -3.69 -40.55
CA PHE A 246 -16.99 -4.19 -41.22
C PHE A 246 -17.23 -5.47 -42.04
N LEU A 247 -18.08 -6.37 -41.55
CA LEU A 247 -18.33 -7.63 -42.26
C LEU A 247 -19.27 -7.44 -43.47
N TYR A 248 -20.27 -6.57 -43.34
CA TYR A 248 -21.40 -6.46 -44.29
C TYR A 248 -21.84 -5.03 -44.61
N GLY A 249 -21.24 -4.03 -43.98
CA GLY A 249 -21.55 -2.61 -44.17
C GLY A 249 -20.53 -1.89 -45.05
N ILE A 250 -20.33 -0.59 -44.78
CA ILE A 250 -19.38 0.26 -45.51
C ILE A 250 -17.93 -0.06 -45.13
N GLY A 251 -17.71 -0.62 -43.93
CA GLY A 251 -16.38 -0.94 -43.42
C GLY A 251 -15.48 0.29 -43.26
N ASN A 252 -15.96 1.34 -42.58
CA ASN A 252 -15.16 2.54 -42.34
C ASN A 252 -15.00 2.79 -40.84
N PRO A 253 -13.77 2.76 -40.30
CA PRO A 253 -13.56 2.89 -38.86
C PRO A 253 -14.05 4.21 -38.28
N ASN A 254 -13.84 5.33 -38.98
CA ASN A 254 -14.26 6.65 -38.52
C ASN A 254 -15.79 6.79 -38.43
N ILE A 255 -16.53 6.20 -39.38
CA ILE A 255 -18.00 6.26 -39.36
C ILE A 255 -18.54 5.41 -38.22
N THR A 256 -18.05 4.18 -38.06
CA THR A 256 -18.48 3.29 -36.98
C THR A 256 -18.14 3.89 -35.61
N HIS A 257 -16.94 4.47 -35.47
CA HIS A 257 -16.49 5.19 -34.27
C HIS A 257 -17.41 6.38 -33.95
N ALA A 258 -17.65 7.27 -34.91
CA ALA A 258 -18.51 8.44 -34.72
C ALA A 258 -19.94 8.06 -34.31
N ASN A 259 -20.47 6.96 -34.86
CA ASN A 259 -21.76 6.43 -34.44
C ASN A 259 -21.72 5.97 -32.97
N THR A 260 -20.74 5.14 -32.59
CA THR A 260 -20.61 4.65 -31.20
C THR A 260 -20.47 5.80 -30.21
N VAL A 261 -19.60 6.78 -30.48
CA VAL A 261 -19.43 7.98 -29.63
C VAL A 261 -20.74 8.78 -29.53
N SER A 262 -21.44 8.99 -30.64
CA SER A 262 -22.75 9.67 -30.62
C SER A 262 -23.79 8.94 -29.77
N HIS A 263 -23.75 7.60 -29.72
CA HIS A 263 -24.69 6.81 -28.92
C HIS A 263 -24.37 6.85 -27.44
N ILE A 264 -23.08 6.86 -27.08
CA ILE A 264 -22.63 7.06 -25.71
C ILE A 264 -23.10 8.43 -25.21
N GLU A 265 -22.88 9.48 -25.99
CA GLU A 265 -23.39 10.83 -25.72
C GLU A 265 -24.92 10.87 -25.55
N GLU A 266 -25.67 10.15 -26.39
CA GLU A 266 -27.12 10.10 -26.31
C GLU A 266 -27.62 9.45 -25.00
N VAL A 267 -26.97 8.38 -24.53
CA VAL A 267 -27.34 7.76 -23.25
C VAL A 267 -26.89 8.59 -22.05
N ILE A 268 -25.75 9.30 -22.14
CA ILE A 268 -25.31 10.28 -21.13
C ILE A 268 -26.33 11.42 -21.00
N GLN A 269 -26.81 11.96 -22.13
CA GLN A 269 -27.87 12.98 -22.14
C GLN A 269 -29.19 12.49 -21.54
N ALA A 270 -29.41 11.18 -21.57
CA ALA A 270 -30.52 10.52 -20.88
C ALA A 270 -30.21 10.15 -19.41
N ASN A 271 -29.12 10.67 -18.83
CA ASN A 271 -28.67 10.46 -17.44
C ASN A 271 -28.06 9.06 -17.16
N ALA A 272 -27.49 8.39 -18.17
CA ALA A 272 -26.69 7.18 -17.90
C ALA A 272 -25.41 7.57 -17.16
N GLN A 273 -25.16 6.93 -16.01
CA GLN A 273 -23.97 7.16 -15.19
C GLN A 273 -22.95 6.02 -15.31
N ASN A 274 -23.38 4.80 -15.60
CA ASN A 274 -22.49 3.65 -15.82
C ASN A 274 -22.73 3.07 -17.21
N ILE A 275 -21.69 3.08 -18.03
CA ILE A 275 -21.77 2.70 -19.44
C ILE A 275 -20.67 1.67 -19.73
N LEU A 276 -21.06 0.47 -20.16
CA LEU A 276 -20.12 -0.57 -20.57
C LEU A 276 -20.02 -0.61 -22.09
N VAL A 277 -18.80 -0.45 -22.62
CA VAL A 277 -18.54 -0.40 -24.06
C VAL A 277 -17.44 -1.40 -24.40
N PRO A 278 -17.79 -2.62 -24.83
CA PRO A 278 -16.81 -3.53 -25.38
C PRO A 278 -16.31 -3.04 -26.74
N ASN A 279 -15.00 -3.08 -26.96
CA ASN A 279 -14.41 -2.81 -28.26
C ASN A 279 -14.64 -3.99 -29.24
N LEU A 280 -14.15 -3.91 -30.48
CA LEU A 280 -14.39 -4.98 -31.46
C LEU A 280 -13.34 -6.09 -31.38
N PRO A 281 -13.78 -7.37 -31.34
CA PRO A 281 -12.87 -8.51 -31.39
C PRO A 281 -12.18 -8.61 -32.76
N PRO A 282 -11.08 -9.39 -32.90
CA PRO A 282 -10.35 -9.55 -34.16
C PRO A 282 -11.18 -10.32 -35.20
N LEU A 283 -12.00 -9.59 -35.97
CA LEU A 283 -12.92 -10.20 -36.94
C LEU A 283 -12.19 -10.85 -38.13
N ASP A 284 -10.95 -10.45 -38.39
CA ASP A 284 -10.07 -11.07 -39.38
C ASP A 284 -9.81 -12.55 -39.08
N LEU A 285 -9.88 -12.94 -37.81
CA LEU A 285 -9.77 -14.32 -37.34
C LEU A 285 -11.08 -15.10 -37.42
N THR A 286 -12.19 -14.52 -37.87
CA THR A 286 -13.44 -15.27 -38.06
C THR A 286 -13.33 -16.21 -39.28
N PRO A 287 -14.00 -17.38 -39.27
CA PRO A 287 -14.07 -18.23 -40.45
C PRO A 287 -14.64 -17.53 -41.70
N GLU A 288 -15.49 -16.50 -41.53
CA GLU A 288 -16.00 -15.67 -42.62
C GLU A 288 -14.88 -14.88 -43.31
N VAL A 289 -14.04 -14.18 -42.54
CA VAL A 289 -12.99 -13.32 -43.10
C VAL A 289 -11.77 -14.12 -43.55
N ARG A 290 -11.44 -15.23 -42.88
CA ARG A 290 -10.37 -16.14 -43.31
C ARG A 290 -10.58 -16.74 -44.71
N ASN A 291 -11.83 -16.78 -45.19
CA ASN A 291 -12.16 -17.21 -46.55
C ASN A 291 -12.04 -16.09 -47.61
N ARG A 292 -11.73 -14.85 -47.21
CA ARG A 292 -11.45 -13.71 -48.11
C ARG A 292 -9.98 -13.68 -48.52
N SER A 293 -9.60 -12.80 -49.45
CA SER A 293 -8.20 -12.66 -49.85
C SER A 293 -7.32 -12.11 -48.72
N SER A 294 -6.02 -12.41 -48.74
CA SER A 294 -5.08 -11.89 -47.72
C SER A 294 -5.06 -10.36 -47.62
N SER A 295 -5.34 -9.66 -48.73
CA SER A 295 -5.45 -8.20 -48.73
C SER A 295 -6.68 -7.72 -47.95
N GLU A 296 -7.83 -8.35 -48.18
CA GLU A 296 -9.08 -8.03 -47.46
C GLU A 296 -8.98 -8.38 -45.98
N GLN A 297 -8.28 -9.48 -45.62
CA GLN A 297 -8.03 -9.84 -44.24
C GLN A 297 -7.19 -8.77 -43.52
N GLN A 298 -6.11 -8.30 -44.16
CA GLN A 298 -5.24 -7.27 -43.60
C GLN A 298 -5.95 -5.90 -43.49
N GLU A 299 -6.79 -5.56 -44.47
CA GLU A 299 -7.60 -4.34 -44.45
C GLU A 299 -8.57 -4.35 -43.27
N ILE A 300 -9.35 -5.43 -43.11
CA ILE A 300 -10.29 -5.58 -41.98
C ILE A 300 -9.56 -5.55 -40.65
N LYS A 301 -8.40 -6.21 -40.54
CA LYS A 301 -7.57 -6.17 -39.34
C LYS A 301 -7.18 -4.71 -38.99
N SER A 302 -6.61 -3.99 -39.96
CA SER A 302 -6.17 -2.61 -39.79
C SER A 302 -7.32 -1.66 -39.44
N ASP A 303 -8.50 -1.88 -40.03
CA ASP A 303 -9.68 -1.08 -39.76
C ASP A 303 -10.22 -1.30 -38.35
N ILE A 304 -10.21 -2.55 -37.86
CA ILE A 304 -10.63 -2.88 -36.49
C ILE A 304 -9.65 -2.29 -35.46
N GLU A 305 -8.34 -2.42 -35.70
CA GLU A 305 -7.32 -1.80 -34.87
C GLU A 305 -7.51 -0.27 -34.83
N SER A 306 -7.74 0.37 -35.98
CA SER A 306 -8.04 1.80 -36.06
C SER A 306 -9.31 2.19 -35.30
N TYR A 307 -10.41 1.44 -35.46
CA TYR A 307 -11.65 1.70 -34.72
C TYR A 307 -11.46 1.58 -33.21
N ASN A 308 -10.78 0.53 -32.75
CA ASN A 308 -10.56 0.29 -31.32
C ASN A 308 -9.69 1.38 -30.69
N SER A 309 -8.60 1.79 -31.36
CA SER A 309 -7.76 2.90 -30.88
C SER A 309 -8.53 4.22 -30.79
N LEU A 310 -9.34 4.53 -31.81
CA LEU A 310 -10.18 5.75 -31.80
C LEU A 310 -11.23 5.71 -30.68
N LEU A 311 -11.85 4.54 -30.46
CA LEU A 311 -12.86 4.36 -29.41
C LEU A 311 -12.24 4.57 -28.02
N HIS A 312 -11.10 3.94 -27.75
CA HIS A 312 -10.37 4.08 -26.49
C HIS A 312 -10.06 5.55 -26.17
N ALA A 313 -9.46 6.27 -27.12
CA ALA A 313 -9.15 7.70 -26.96
C ALA A 313 -10.41 8.56 -26.70
N SER A 314 -11.53 8.23 -27.35
CA SER A 314 -12.80 8.93 -27.15
C SER A 314 -13.46 8.61 -25.81
N ILE A 315 -13.32 7.39 -25.30
CA ILE A 315 -13.83 7.02 -23.97
C ILE A 315 -13.13 7.85 -22.88
N ILE A 316 -11.80 7.98 -22.92
CA ILE A 316 -11.04 8.83 -22.00
C ILE A 316 -11.56 10.27 -22.05
N SER A 317 -11.74 10.81 -23.25
CA SER A 317 -12.25 12.18 -23.44
C SER A 317 -13.68 12.36 -22.90
N LEU A 318 -14.56 11.38 -23.10
CA LEU A 318 -15.94 11.42 -22.65
C LEU A 318 -16.06 11.34 -21.11
N ILE A 319 -15.23 10.52 -20.46
CA ILE A 319 -15.15 10.45 -19.00
C ILE A 319 -14.75 11.82 -18.44
N ALA A 320 -13.67 12.41 -18.97
CA ALA A 320 -13.19 13.73 -18.54
C ALA A 320 -14.22 14.84 -18.78
N GLN A 321 -14.95 14.78 -19.91
CA GLN A 321 -15.92 15.81 -20.28
C GLN A 321 -17.21 15.75 -19.44
N HIS A 322 -17.72 14.55 -19.14
CA HIS A 322 -19.06 14.38 -18.56
C HIS A 322 -19.06 13.91 -17.11
N GLY A 323 -17.93 13.44 -16.58
CA GLY A 323 -17.83 12.93 -15.20
C GLY A 323 -18.69 11.68 -14.96
N VAL A 324 -18.90 10.85 -15.99
CA VAL A 324 -19.63 9.58 -15.92
C VAL A 324 -18.65 8.40 -15.93
N ASN A 325 -19.09 7.25 -15.42
CA ASN A 325 -18.32 6.02 -15.44
C ASN A 325 -18.52 5.29 -16.78
N ILE A 326 -17.48 5.26 -17.63
CA ILE A 326 -17.47 4.51 -18.89
C ILE A 326 -16.43 3.40 -18.79
N ILE A 327 -16.88 2.16 -18.71
CA ILE A 327 -16.04 0.98 -18.64
C ILE A 327 -15.81 0.43 -20.06
N GLU A 328 -14.57 0.43 -20.53
CA GLU A 328 -14.21 -0.26 -21.77
C GLU A 328 -13.87 -1.73 -21.49
N VAL A 329 -14.46 -2.66 -22.26
CA VAL A 329 -14.01 -4.07 -22.26
C VAL A 329 -13.13 -4.30 -23.48
N ASN A 330 -11.83 -4.51 -23.28
CA ASN A 330 -10.89 -4.78 -24.36
C ASN A 330 -11.03 -6.23 -24.89
N THR A 331 -12.12 -6.48 -25.61
CA THR A 331 -12.38 -7.80 -26.20
C THR A 331 -11.35 -8.16 -27.27
N HIS A 332 -10.75 -7.18 -27.94
CA HIS A 332 -9.71 -7.44 -28.93
C HIS A 332 -8.50 -8.16 -28.32
N SER A 333 -7.90 -7.57 -27.29
CA SER A 333 -6.76 -8.16 -26.59
C SER A 333 -7.14 -9.47 -25.89
N MET A 334 -8.33 -9.52 -25.28
CA MET A 334 -8.86 -10.74 -24.65
C MET A 334 -8.93 -11.91 -25.66
N PHE A 335 -9.50 -11.70 -26.84
CA PHE A 335 -9.57 -12.76 -27.87
C PHE A 335 -8.18 -13.21 -28.31
N LEU A 336 -7.24 -12.28 -28.53
CA LEU A 336 -5.86 -12.64 -28.92
C LEU A 336 -5.17 -13.47 -27.84
N GLN A 337 -5.30 -13.08 -26.57
CA GLN A 337 -4.73 -13.78 -25.43
C GLN A 337 -5.32 -15.20 -25.29
N TYR A 338 -6.63 -15.34 -25.41
CA TYR A 338 -7.32 -16.63 -25.28
C TYR A 338 -7.02 -17.56 -26.46
N LEU A 339 -6.88 -17.03 -27.67
CA LEU A 339 -6.46 -17.82 -28.82
C LEU A 339 -5.00 -18.30 -28.66
N GLY A 340 -4.12 -17.45 -28.14
CA GLY A 340 -2.73 -17.79 -27.80
C GLY A 340 -2.61 -18.87 -26.73
N ASN A 341 -3.50 -18.87 -25.74
CA ASN A 341 -3.53 -19.81 -24.60
C ASN A 341 -4.67 -20.84 -24.69
N SER A 342 -5.13 -21.15 -25.90
CA SER A 342 -6.32 -21.97 -26.14
C SER A 342 -6.26 -23.38 -25.52
N SER A 343 -5.06 -23.96 -25.31
CA SER A 343 -4.89 -25.24 -24.62
C SER A 343 -5.34 -25.19 -23.15
N PHE A 344 -5.01 -24.11 -22.44
CA PHE A 344 -5.39 -23.88 -21.03
C PHE A 344 -6.90 -23.67 -20.84
N LEU A 345 -7.57 -23.19 -21.88
CA LEU A 345 -9.02 -22.98 -21.91
C LEU A 345 -9.81 -24.21 -22.37
N GLY A 346 -9.12 -25.29 -22.74
CA GLY A 346 -9.73 -26.47 -23.35
C GLY A 346 -10.35 -26.20 -24.74
N LEU A 347 -9.90 -25.16 -25.43
CA LEU A 347 -10.35 -24.78 -26.77
C LEU A 347 -9.43 -25.42 -27.81
N THR A 348 -9.82 -26.58 -28.32
CA THR A 348 -9.00 -27.36 -29.25
C THR A 348 -9.16 -26.92 -30.71
N ASN A 349 -10.26 -26.23 -31.06
CA ASN A 349 -10.47 -25.66 -32.39
C ASN A 349 -10.71 -24.15 -32.35
N THR A 350 -9.69 -23.41 -32.78
CA THR A 350 -9.68 -21.94 -32.86
C THR A 350 -9.89 -21.41 -34.28
N VAL A 351 -10.09 -22.31 -35.26
CA VAL A 351 -10.05 -21.97 -36.68
C VAL A 351 -11.39 -22.15 -37.37
N ASP A 352 -11.98 -23.33 -37.22
CA ASP A 352 -13.17 -23.75 -37.94
C ASP A 352 -14.44 -23.47 -37.13
N MET A 353 -15.58 -23.52 -37.81
CA MET A 353 -16.89 -23.43 -37.18
C MET A 353 -17.36 -24.80 -36.66
N ALA A 354 -18.04 -24.80 -35.51
CA ALA A 354 -18.61 -26.01 -34.91
C ALA A 354 -19.86 -26.54 -35.64
N CYS A 355 -20.60 -25.64 -36.29
CA CYS A 355 -21.79 -25.96 -37.06
C CYS A 355 -21.42 -26.26 -38.53
N LEU A 356 -21.56 -27.52 -38.95
CA LEU A 356 -21.08 -28.02 -40.23
C LEU A 356 -22.08 -27.70 -41.35
N SER A 357 -22.10 -26.46 -41.81
CA SER A 357 -23.00 -26.05 -42.88
C SER A 357 -22.59 -26.60 -44.25
N SER A 358 -23.57 -27.11 -45.01
CA SER A 358 -23.37 -27.65 -46.37
C SER A 358 -23.53 -26.60 -47.49
N GLY A 359 -23.61 -25.32 -47.12
CA GLY A 359 -23.80 -24.17 -48.01
C GLY A 359 -25.08 -23.40 -47.68
N SER A 360 -24.98 -22.08 -47.54
CA SER A 360 -26.12 -21.22 -47.17
C SER A 360 -26.87 -20.72 -48.41
N ILE A 361 -28.21 -20.72 -48.35
CA ILE A 361 -29.09 -20.15 -49.40
C ILE A 361 -29.21 -18.63 -49.24
N LEU A 362 -28.91 -18.11 -48.03
CA LEU A 362 -28.93 -16.69 -47.70
C LEU A 362 -27.50 -16.13 -47.67
N PRO A 363 -27.27 -14.85 -48.00
CA PRO A 363 -25.95 -14.21 -47.94
C PRO A 363 -25.47 -13.94 -46.50
N LEU A 364 -26.01 -14.64 -45.52
CA LEU A 364 -25.70 -14.46 -44.10
C LEU A 364 -24.76 -15.59 -43.62
N PRO A 365 -23.80 -15.29 -42.71
CA PRO A 365 -22.78 -16.22 -42.21
C PRO A 365 -23.34 -17.30 -41.26
N ILE A 366 -24.62 -17.61 -41.35
CA ILE A 366 -25.36 -18.46 -40.40
C ILE A 366 -25.63 -19.85 -40.96
N CYS A 367 -25.79 -20.81 -40.07
CA CYS A 367 -26.18 -22.17 -40.41
C CYS A 367 -27.65 -22.30 -40.83
N ASN A 368 -27.92 -23.30 -41.66
CA ASN A 368 -29.27 -23.64 -42.06
C ASN A 368 -29.98 -24.47 -40.97
N ALA A 369 -31.31 -24.51 -41.05
CA ALA A 369 -32.12 -25.34 -40.19
C ALA A 369 -31.70 -26.82 -40.27
N GLY A 370 -31.35 -27.41 -39.12
CA GLY A 370 -30.97 -28.81 -38.99
C GLY A 370 -29.56 -29.17 -39.48
N ASP A 371 -28.69 -28.19 -39.76
CA ASP A 371 -27.26 -28.46 -40.00
C ASP A 371 -26.64 -29.18 -38.78
N PRO A 372 -25.77 -30.19 -38.98
CA PRO A 372 -25.17 -30.94 -37.89
C PRO A 372 -24.13 -30.11 -37.12
N VAL A 373 -24.05 -30.31 -35.81
CA VAL A 373 -23.07 -29.70 -34.91
C VAL A 373 -22.10 -30.77 -34.44
N VAL A 374 -20.81 -30.44 -34.36
CA VAL A 374 -19.79 -31.33 -33.78
C VAL A 374 -20.11 -31.70 -32.33
N SER A 375 -19.70 -32.91 -31.90
CA SER A 375 -20.04 -33.43 -30.57
C SER A 375 -19.30 -32.72 -29.44
N ASN A 376 -18.13 -32.14 -29.70
CA ASN A 376 -17.30 -31.37 -28.76
C ASN A 376 -17.40 -29.87 -29.02
N VAL A 377 -18.61 -29.35 -29.28
CA VAL A 377 -18.86 -27.94 -29.62
C VAL A 377 -18.27 -26.95 -28.62
N ASP A 378 -18.17 -27.32 -27.35
CA ASP A 378 -17.61 -26.45 -26.31
C ASP A 378 -16.10 -26.28 -26.44
N GLU A 379 -15.39 -27.15 -27.19
CA GLU A 379 -13.96 -26.99 -27.49
C GLU A 379 -13.68 -26.08 -28.71
N TYR A 380 -14.73 -25.50 -29.32
CA TYR A 380 -14.63 -24.60 -30.47
C TYR A 380 -14.77 -23.15 -30.04
N VAL A 381 -14.00 -22.25 -30.66
CA VAL A 381 -14.18 -20.79 -30.49
C VAL A 381 -15.42 -20.31 -31.24
N PHE A 382 -15.59 -20.75 -32.49
CA PHE A 382 -16.65 -20.28 -33.39
C PHE A 382 -17.77 -21.30 -33.54
N PHE A 383 -19.02 -20.88 -33.30
CA PHE A 383 -20.19 -21.71 -33.53
C PHE A 383 -20.52 -21.80 -35.02
N ASP A 384 -20.58 -20.66 -35.71
CA ASP A 384 -20.77 -20.54 -37.16
C ASP A 384 -19.61 -19.77 -37.80
N LYS A 385 -19.82 -19.11 -38.95
CA LYS A 385 -18.74 -18.39 -39.63
C LYS A 385 -18.28 -17.12 -38.94
N ALA A 386 -19.05 -16.56 -38.00
CA ALA A 386 -18.74 -15.29 -37.37
C ALA A 386 -18.96 -15.31 -35.85
N HIS A 387 -19.93 -16.07 -35.36
CA HIS A 387 -20.37 -15.99 -33.97
C HIS A 387 -19.63 -16.96 -33.05
N PRO A 388 -19.31 -16.54 -31.81
CA PRO A 388 -18.68 -17.41 -30.82
C PRO A 388 -19.59 -18.53 -30.30
N THR A 389 -18.98 -19.59 -29.78
CA THR A 389 -19.70 -20.64 -29.01
C THR A 389 -20.12 -20.14 -27.63
N ALA A 390 -21.01 -20.89 -26.98
CA ALA A 390 -21.44 -20.63 -25.62
C ALA A 390 -20.30 -20.67 -24.59
N ALA A 391 -19.23 -21.43 -24.88
CA ALA A 391 -18.00 -21.46 -24.08
C ALA A 391 -17.23 -20.15 -24.22
N MET A 392 -17.07 -19.62 -25.44
CA MET A 392 -16.42 -18.33 -25.65
C MET A 392 -17.27 -17.17 -25.09
N HIS A 393 -18.60 -17.24 -25.15
CA HIS A 393 -19.48 -16.28 -24.48
C HIS A 393 -19.35 -16.30 -22.95
N GLN A 394 -19.00 -17.43 -22.33
CA GLN A 394 -18.70 -17.48 -20.90
C GLN A 394 -17.40 -16.74 -20.58
N LEU A 395 -16.38 -16.91 -21.41
CA LEU A 395 -15.11 -16.18 -21.28
C LEU A 395 -15.29 -14.66 -21.46
N ILE A 396 -16.11 -14.23 -22.43
CA ILE A 396 -16.48 -12.80 -22.59
C ILE A 396 -17.18 -12.28 -21.32
N SER A 397 -18.04 -13.10 -20.70
CA SER A 397 -18.73 -12.73 -19.45
C SER A 397 -17.76 -12.55 -18.30
N ILE A 398 -16.78 -13.46 -18.14
CA ILE A 398 -15.72 -13.35 -17.12
C ILE A 398 -14.92 -12.07 -17.34
N GLN A 399 -14.48 -11.80 -18.57
CA GLN A 399 -13.74 -10.57 -18.88
C GLN A 399 -14.55 -9.30 -18.63
N ALA A 400 -15.86 -9.33 -18.92
CA ALA A 400 -16.74 -8.20 -18.64
C ALA A 400 -16.92 -8.01 -17.13
N MET A 401 -17.00 -9.09 -16.34
CA MET A 401 -17.06 -9.02 -14.89
C MET A 401 -15.76 -8.43 -14.31
N ASN A 402 -14.60 -8.87 -14.79
CA ASN A 402 -13.30 -8.34 -14.38
C ASN A 402 -13.12 -6.86 -14.71
N ALA A 403 -13.76 -6.36 -15.78
CA ALA A 403 -13.74 -4.94 -16.11
C ALA A 403 -14.71 -4.12 -15.25
N LEU A 404 -15.74 -4.75 -14.68
CA LEU A 404 -16.80 -4.09 -13.93
C LEU A 404 -16.57 -4.09 -12.42
N GLY A 405 -15.98 -5.16 -11.88
CA GLY A 405 -15.70 -5.33 -10.46
C GLY A 405 -14.27 -4.94 -10.08
N ILE A 406 -14.00 -4.93 -8.77
CA ILE A 406 -12.67 -4.73 -8.19
C ILE A 406 -12.09 -6.11 -7.89
N GLY A 407 -10.80 -6.35 -8.15
CA GLY A 407 -10.16 -7.65 -7.89
C GLY A 407 -10.30 -8.06 -6.41
N ASP A 408 -10.68 -9.31 -6.18
CA ASP A 408 -10.82 -9.93 -4.86
C ASP A 408 -10.56 -11.43 -5.03
N LYS A 409 -9.31 -11.84 -4.80
CA LYS A 409 -8.77 -13.13 -5.21
C LYS A 409 -9.26 -14.27 -4.35
N ASP A 410 -9.48 -14.09 -3.07
CA ASP A 410 -9.94 -15.15 -2.17
C ASP A 410 -11.46 -15.09 -1.89
N ASN A 411 -12.13 -14.03 -2.37
CA ASN A 411 -13.55 -13.77 -2.29
C ASN A 411 -14.02 -13.55 -0.84
N ASP A 412 -13.29 -12.73 -0.09
CA ASP A 412 -13.59 -12.37 1.29
C ASP A 412 -14.33 -11.02 1.44
N GLY A 413 -14.33 -10.22 0.37
CA GLY A 413 -14.98 -8.92 0.27
C GLY A 413 -14.06 -7.71 0.45
N VAL A 414 -12.76 -7.92 0.62
CA VAL A 414 -11.70 -6.90 0.59
C VAL A 414 -11.00 -6.96 -0.76
N SER A 415 -10.61 -5.81 -1.30
CA SER A 415 -9.96 -5.79 -2.62
C SER A 415 -8.52 -6.26 -2.55
N ASP A 416 -8.01 -6.87 -3.62
CA ASP A 416 -6.61 -7.34 -3.73
C ASP A 416 -5.57 -6.25 -3.38
N GLU A 417 -5.89 -4.97 -3.59
CA GLU A 417 -5.00 -3.83 -3.28
C GLU A 417 -4.99 -3.45 -1.79
N GLU A 418 -6.07 -3.76 -1.05
CA GLU A 418 -6.26 -3.47 0.38
C GLU A 418 -6.06 -4.73 1.25
N ASP A 419 -5.96 -5.90 0.63
CA ASP A 419 -5.85 -7.20 1.29
C ASP A 419 -4.39 -7.55 1.62
N LEU A 420 -4.10 -7.67 2.93
CA LEU A 420 -2.81 -8.09 3.47
C LEU A 420 -2.71 -9.62 3.60
N CYS A 421 -3.84 -10.31 3.58
CA CYS A 421 -4.00 -11.73 3.82
C CYS A 421 -4.53 -12.46 2.59
N ALA A 422 -3.64 -12.70 1.62
CA ALA A 422 -3.93 -13.26 0.30
C ALA A 422 -4.85 -14.51 0.20
N TRP A 423 -5.07 -15.23 1.31
CA TRP A 423 -6.04 -16.31 1.43
C TRP A 423 -6.66 -16.35 2.82
N SER A 424 -7.83 -15.76 2.99
CA SER A 424 -8.66 -15.85 4.18
C SER A 424 -9.54 -17.11 4.18
N GLN A 425 -9.97 -17.52 5.37
CA GLN A 425 -10.85 -18.67 5.49
C GLN A 425 -12.27 -18.33 5.00
N GLN A 426 -12.71 -18.98 3.91
CA GLN A 426 -14.01 -18.73 3.31
C GLN A 426 -15.19 -18.81 4.30
N GLY A 427 -15.99 -17.74 4.32
CA GLY A 427 -17.21 -17.64 5.11
C GLY A 427 -16.99 -17.26 6.58
N ILE A 428 -15.75 -16.97 6.97
CA ILE A 428 -15.39 -16.28 8.21
C ILE A 428 -15.37 -14.78 7.94
N SER A 429 -15.65 -13.97 8.96
CA SER A 429 -15.51 -12.52 8.86
C SER A 429 -14.04 -12.14 8.91
N VAL A 430 -13.63 -11.30 7.97
CA VAL A 430 -12.31 -10.66 7.94
C VAL A 430 -12.41 -9.24 8.50
N ASP A 431 -11.26 -8.65 8.84
CA ASP A 431 -11.14 -7.24 9.19
C ASP A 431 -11.10 -6.35 7.95
N GLN A 432 -10.60 -5.12 8.09
CA GLN A 432 -10.47 -4.18 6.97
C GLN A 432 -9.32 -4.51 6.01
N PHE A 433 -8.45 -5.45 6.37
CA PHE A 433 -7.24 -5.84 5.63
C PHE A 433 -7.34 -7.26 5.07
N GLY A 434 -8.53 -7.86 5.04
CA GLY A 434 -8.76 -9.22 4.55
C GLY A 434 -8.30 -10.33 5.51
N CYS A 435 -7.83 -9.97 6.70
CA CYS A 435 -7.28 -10.93 7.64
C CYS A 435 -8.37 -11.49 8.57
N THR A 436 -8.45 -12.82 8.68
CA THR A 436 -9.25 -13.44 9.75
C THR A 436 -8.58 -13.21 11.11
N TYR A 437 -9.34 -13.33 12.21
CA TYR A 437 -8.79 -13.21 13.57
C TYR A 437 -7.54 -14.08 13.81
N GLN A 438 -7.46 -15.25 13.18
CA GLN A 438 -6.31 -16.15 13.32
C GLN A 438 -5.06 -15.69 12.57
N GLN A 439 -5.22 -14.84 11.55
CA GLN A 439 -4.12 -14.34 10.72
C GLN A 439 -3.63 -12.96 11.19
N GLN A 440 -4.37 -12.32 12.09
CA GLN A 440 -3.99 -11.06 12.72
C GLN A 440 -2.88 -11.29 13.76
N ASP A 441 -2.19 -10.22 14.10
CA ASP A 441 -1.16 -10.11 15.13
C ASP A 441 -1.63 -8.96 16.04
N ASP A 442 -2.31 -9.31 17.14
CA ASP A 442 -3.07 -8.34 17.95
C ASP A 442 -2.17 -7.48 18.86
N ASP A 443 -0.98 -7.97 19.22
CA ASP A 443 -0.01 -7.29 20.09
C ASP A 443 1.28 -6.84 19.35
N GLU A 444 1.33 -7.07 18.04
CA GLU A 444 2.35 -6.57 17.11
C GLU A 444 3.76 -7.10 17.40
N ASP A 445 3.85 -8.32 17.93
CA ASP A 445 5.13 -8.98 18.26
C ASP A 445 5.77 -9.73 17.07
N GLY A 446 5.02 -9.86 15.97
CA GLY A 446 5.41 -10.52 14.73
C GLY A 446 4.92 -11.96 14.58
N ILE A 447 4.17 -12.51 15.54
CA ILE A 447 3.57 -13.84 15.51
C ILE A 447 2.05 -13.72 15.42
N SER A 448 1.44 -14.36 14.42
CA SER A 448 -0.01 -14.29 14.28
C SER A 448 -0.74 -15.01 15.42
N ASN A 449 -1.92 -14.54 15.79
CA ASN A 449 -2.83 -15.10 16.80
C ASN A 449 -3.08 -16.62 16.70
N ALA A 450 -2.90 -17.24 15.53
CA ALA A 450 -3.03 -18.70 15.37
C ALA A 450 -1.86 -19.49 15.96
N ASP A 451 -0.68 -18.90 15.93
CA ASP A 451 0.61 -19.49 16.32
C ASP A 451 1.19 -18.82 17.58
N ASP A 452 0.52 -17.79 18.09
CA ASP A 452 0.88 -17.05 19.29
C ASP A 452 0.21 -17.64 20.55
N ASP A 453 1.04 -18.11 21.47
CA ASP A 453 0.63 -18.64 22.78
C ASP A 453 0.57 -17.53 23.86
N CYS A 454 1.09 -16.32 23.56
CA CYS A 454 1.33 -15.20 24.45
C CYS A 454 0.76 -13.85 23.93
N PRO A 455 -0.59 -13.70 23.86
CA PRO A 455 -1.30 -12.62 23.13
C PRO A 455 -1.28 -11.21 23.76
N ASP A 456 -0.38 -10.94 24.69
CA ASP A 456 -0.23 -9.65 25.37
C ASP A 456 1.26 -9.37 25.63
N THR A 457 2.11 -9.62 24.64
CA THR A 457 3.56 -9.40 24.71
C THR A 457 3.89 -7.91 24.86
N PRO A 458 4.83 -7.55 25.76
CA PRO A 458 5.25 -6.15 25.90
C PRO A 458 5.83 -5.57 24.61
N GLU A 459 5.44 -4.33 24.29
CA GLU A 459 5.91 -3.62 23.09
C GLU A 459 7.45 -3.61 23.01
N PHE A 460 8.00 -3.95 21.85
CA PHE A 460 9.44 -4.10 21.56
C PHE A 460 10.18 -5.24 22.29
N ALA A 461 9.47 -6.14 22.99
CA ALA A 461 10.11 -7.33 23.55
C ALA A 461 10.55 -8.30 22.44
N SER A 462 11.67 -8.99 22.67
CA SER A 462 12.07 -10.09 21.79
C SER A 462 11.26 -11.33 22.15
N VAL A 463 10.59 -11.92 21.17
CA VAL A 463 9.78 -13.14 21.34
C VAL A 463 10.42 -14.37 20.72
N ASP A 464 9.99 -15.55 21.16
CA ASP A 464 10.34 -16.82 20.53
C ASP A 464 9.35 -17.24 19.42
N GLU A 465 9.42 -18.51 19.01
CA GLU A 465 8.58 -19.04 17.94
C GLU A 465 7.09 -19.15 18.29
N ASN A 466 6.71 -18.97 19.56
CA ASN A 466 5.31 -18.99 20.03
C ASN A 466 4.83 -17.62 20.51
N GLY A 467 5.51 -16.52 20.18
CA GLY A 467 5.12 -15.16 20.58
C GLY A 467 5.46 -14.82 22.04
N CYS A 468 6.19 -15.67 22.76
CA CYS A 468 6.45 -15.43 24.18
C CYS A 468 7.78 -14.71 24.41
N SER A 469 7.75 -13.59 25.15
CA SER A 469 8.96 -12.92 25.66
C SER A 469 9.54 -13.63 26.88
N GLU A 470 10.81 -13.36 27.24
CA GLU A 470 11.45 -13.88 28.46
C GLU A 470 10.63 -13.57 29.74
N SER A 471 9.91 -12.43 29.77
CA SER A 471 9.07 -12.05 30.91
C SER A 471 7.74 -12.81 31.04
N GLN A 472 7.38 -13.59 30.03
CA GLN A 472 6.14 -14.38 30.00
C GLN A 472 6.39 -15.89 30.04
N ARG A 473 7.65 -16.32 29.88
CA ARG A 473 8.04 -17.73 29.91
C ARG A 473 8.52 -18.12 31.30
N ASP A 474 8.14 -19.32 31.70
CA ASP A 474 8.61 -20.03 32.89
C ASP A 474 9.10 -21.39 32.37
N SER A 475 10.38 -21.45 32.00
CA SER A 475 10.91 -22.54 31.19
C SER A 475 11.07 -23.87 31.93
N ASP A 476 11.09 -23.87 33.27
CA ASP A 476 11.14 -25.07 34.10
C ASP A 476 9.93 -25.28 35.04
N ASP A 477 8.90 -24.43 34.91
CA ASP A 477 7.61 -24.46 35.63
C ASP A 477 7.74 -24.30 37.16
N ASP A 478 8.74 -23.56 37.63
CA ASP A 478 8.98 -23.35 39.07
C ASP A 478 8.25 -22.14 39.68
N GLY A 479 7.72 -21.27 38.82
CA GLY A 479 6.95 -20.08 39.17
C GLY A 479 7.70 -18.76 39.07
N LEU A 480 8.96 -18.75 38.65
CA LEU A 480 9.71 -17.56 38.24
C LEU A 480 9.75 -17.45 36.70
N MET A 481 9.69 -16.22 36.19
CA MET A 481 9.77 -15.99 34.74
C MET A 481 11.23 -15.89 34.32
N ASP A 482 11.56 -16.30 33.09
CA ASP A 482 12.94 -16.40 32.59
C ASP A 482 13.74 -15.09 32.73
N ASP A 483 13.08 -13.92 32.73
CA ASP A 483 13.72 -12.60 32.85
C ASP A 483 14.18 -12.24 34.27
N ILE A 484 13.61 -12.89 35.29
CA ILE A 484 13.93 -12.69 36.71
C ILE A 484 14.45 -13.95 37.39
N ASP A 485 14.36 -15.11 36.74
CA ASP A 485 14.86 -16.39 37.21
C ASP A 485 16.39 -16.49 36.97
N PRO A 486 17.21 -16.62 38.03
CA PRO A 486 18.65 -16.82 37.89
C PRO A 486 19.01 -18.15 37.22
N CYS A 487 18.12 -19.15 37.27
CA CYS A 487 18.30 -20.49 36.75
C CYS A 487 17.11 -21.00 35.89
N PRO A 488 16.77 -20.36 34.74
CA PRO A 488 15.54 -20.62 33.96
C PRO A 488 15.32 -22.04 33.42
N TYR A 489 16.27 -22.95 33.61
CA TYR A 489 16.20 -24.32 33.07
C TYR A 489 16.59 -25.36 34.11
N SER A 490 16.63 -25.00 35.39
CA SER A 490 17.01 -25.91 36.45
C SER A 490 15.87 -26.89 36.75
N ASN A 491 16.07 -27.74 37.74
CA ASN A 491 15.05 -28.65 38.21
C ASN A 491 15.06 -28.54 39.72
N SER A 492 14.41 -27.49 40.21
CA SER A 492 14.33 -26.94 41.59
C SER A 492 13.76 -27.91 42.64
N THR A 493 14.13 -29.18 42.56
CA THR A 493 13.64 -30.25 43.44
C THR A 493 14.29 -30.23 44.81
N THR A 494 15.47 -29.63 44.97
CA THR A 494 16.15 -29.48 46.26
C THR A 494 16.43 -28.04 46.73
N ASP A 495 15.97 -27.04 45.98
CA ASP A 495 15.97 -25.60 46.25
C ASP A 495 15.61 -25.21 47.71
N TYR A 496 16.57 -24.59 48.41
CA TYR A 496 16.49 -24.28 49.85
C TYR A 496 15.82 -22.93 50.11
N ASP A 497 16.20 -21.89 49.39
CA ASP A 497 15.79 -20.49 49.56
C ASP A 497 14.60 -20.07 48.67
N ARG A 498 14.37 -20.81 47.58
CA ARG A 498 13.29 -20.66 46.61
C ARG A 498 13.48 -19.58 45.56
N ASP A 499 14.70 -19.40 45.09
CA ASP A 499 15.01 -18.52 43.97
C ASP A 499 15.01 -19.21 42.60
N GLY A 500 14.68 -20.50 42.55
CA GLY A 500 14.54 -21.31 41.33
C GLY A 500 15.77 -22.13 40.98
N CYS A 501 16.90 -21.92 41.66
CA CYS A 501 18.10 -22.71 41.48
C CYS A 501 18.08 -23.98 42.34
N ASP A 502 18.48 -25.13 41.78
CA ASP A 502 18.79 -26.31 42.60
C ASP A 502 20.13 -26.10 43.33
N ASN A 503 20.20 -26.45 44.61
CA ASN A 503 21.38 -26.26 45.47
C ASN A 503 22.74 -26.79 44.94
N ASP A 504 22.75 -27.77 44.03
CA ASP A 504 24.00 -28.25 43.43
C ASP A 504 24.50 -27.32 42.29
N GLU A 505 23.64 -26.43 41.79
CA GLU A 505 23.86 -25.46 40.72
C GLU A 505 23.84 -24.01 41.23
N ASP A 506 23.23 -23.78 42.39
CA ASP A 506 23.28 -22.55 43.17
C ASP A 506 24.62 -22.38 43.92
N SER A 507 25.06 -21.14 44.09
CA SER A 507 26.29 -20.79 44.80
C SER A 507 26.07 -20.06 46.12
N ASP A 508 24.82 -19.77 46.46
CA ASP A 508 24.39 -19.06 47.67
C ASP A 508 23.07 -19.69 48.15
N ASP A 509 23.19 -20.85 48.80
CA ASP A 509 22.09 -21.78 49.08
C ASP A 509 20.97 -21.17 49.94
N ASP A 510 21.21 -20.08 50.70
CA ASP A 510 20.21 -19.39 51.53
C ASP A 510 19.92 -17.92 51.14
N ASN A 511 20.60 -17.45 50.09
CA ASN A 511 20.43 -16.17 49.40
C ASN A 511 20.57 -14.96 50.32
N ASP A 512 21.45 -15.07 51.30
CA ASP A 512 21.81 -13.96 52.16
C ASP A 512 22.82 -13.01 51.47
N GLY A 513 23.40 -13.41 50.34
CA GLY A 513 24.35 -12.64 49.56
C GLY A 513 25.82 -13.02 49.80
N ILE A 514 26.11 -14.00 50.67
CA ILE A 514 27.44 -14.57 50.89
C ILE A 514 27.52 -15.96 50.24
N PRO A 515 28.40 -16.17 49.24
CA PRO A 515 28.50 -17.48 48.59
C PRO A 515 28.92 -18.59 49.56
N ASP A 516 28.35 -19.79 49.40
CA ASP A 516 28.57 -20.99 50.23
C ASP A 516 30.02 -21.32 50.62
N ILE A 517 30.98 -20.91 49.77
CA ILE A 517 32.42 -21.17 50.00
C ILE A 517 33.04 -20.24 51.04
N ASP A 518 32.48 -19.04 51.18
CA ASP A 518 32.93 -17.98 52.07
C ASP A 518 31.99 -17.82 53.29
N ASP A 519 30.90 -18.60 53.34
CA ASP A 519 29.90 -18.64 54.41
C ASP A 519 30.18 -19.76 55.45
N ASN A 520 30.12 -19.42 56.74
CA ASN A 520 30.22 -20.34 57.88
C ASN A 520 28.89 -21.02 58.23
N CYS A 521 27.78 -20.48 57.73
CA CYS A 521 26.41 -20.96 57.77
C CYS A 521 25.74 -21.16 56.39
N PRO A 522 26.30 -21.93 55.42
CA PRO A 522 25.80 -22.05 54.02
C PRO A 522 24.35 -22.50 53.77
N ARG A 523 23.60 -22.82 54.82
CA ARG A 523 22.16 -23.14 54.78
C ARG A 523 21.52 -22.61 56.05
N GLY A 524 21.73 -21.33 56.29
CA GLY A 524 21.31 -20.59 57.47
C GLY A 524 19.85 -20.21 57.42
N ALA A 525 19.51 -19.16 58.17
CA ALA A 525 18.15 -18.64 58.21
C ALA A 525 17.75 -18.03 56.85
N LEU A 526 16.51 -18.25 56.40
CA LEU A 526 16.02 -17.67 55.14
C LEU A 526 15.40 -16.28 55.33
N GLY A 527 15.45 -15.45 54.29
CA GLY A 527 14.72 -14.19 54.18
C GLY A 527 15.37 -13.01 54.88
N TRP A 528 16.69 -13.03 54.96
CA TRP A 528 17.53 -11.90 55.35
C TRP A 528 18.66 -11.80 54.32
N MET A 529 19.36 -10.67 54.30
CA MET A 529 20.60 -10.54 53.54
C MET A 529 21.71 -10.22 54.54
N SER A 530 22.85 -10.89 54.41
CA SER A 530 24.09 -10.54 55.07
C SER A 530 24.35 -9.06 54.83
N SER A 531 24.46 -8.39 55.94
CA SER A 531 24.66 -6.96 55.99
C SER A 531 25.33 -6.69 57.31
N SER A 532 26.14 -5.63 57.35
CA SER A 532 26.86 -5.19 58.53
C SER A 532 25.98 -4.83 59.75
N GLU A 533 24.66 -5.04 59.68
CA GLU A 533 23.69 -4.85 60.76
C GLU A 533 23.13 -6.18 61.32
N LEU A 534 23.23 -7.27 60.57
CA LEU A 534 22.63 -8.57 60.89
C LEU A 534 23.64 -9.73 60.88
N ASP A 535 24.81 -9.50 60.28
CA ASP A 535 26.01 -10.33 60.22
C ASP A 535 27.19 -9.37 60.26
N ILE A 536 27.64 -9.06 61.48
CA ILE A 536 28.53 -7.92 61.73
C ILE A 536 29.97 -8.20 61.28
N ASP A 537 30.45 -9.43 61.43
CA ASP A 537 31.78 -9.82 61.00
C ASP A 537 31.84 -10.35 59.55
N GLY A 538 30.66 -10.56 58.94
CA GLY A 538 30.48 -10.87 57.52
C GLY A 538 30.83 -12.32 57.19
N ASP A 539 30.61 -13.23 58.13
CA ASP A 539 30.92 -14.64 57.97
C ASP A 539 29.77 -15.48 57.41
N GLY A 540 28.61 -14.85 57.13
CA GLY A 540 27.40 -15.48 56.60
C GLY A 540 26.49 -16.10 57.68
N CYS A 541 26.82 -15.94 58.97
CA CYS A 541 25.95 -16.34 60.07
C CYS A 541 25.20 -15.15 60.66
N ARG A 542 23.90 -15.32 60.94
CA ARG A 542 23.09 -14.24 61.52
C ARG A 542 23.32 -14.07 63.03
N ASP A 543 23.77 -12.88 63.45
CA ASP A 543 24.11 -12.50 64.84
C ASP A 543 23.02 -12.87 65.87
N ILE A 544 21.73 -12.70 65.52
CA ILE A 544 20.65 -12.80 66.51
C ILE A 544 20.39 -14.23 67.03
N ASP A 545 20.72 -15.26 66.26
CA ASP A 545 20.40 -16.65 66.60
C ASP A 545 21.31 -17.75 66.05
N GLU A 546 22.29 -17.41 65.21
CA GLU A 546 23.23 -18.37 64.59
C GLU A 546 24.70 -18.11 64.95
N ASP A 547 25.07 -16.89 65.39
CA ASP A 547 26.39 -16.52 65.90
C ASP A 547 26.38 -16.12 67.41
N ASP A 548 27.50 -16.34 68.12
CA ASP A 548 27.71 -16.04 69.55
C ASP A 548 28.93 -15.08 69.76
N ASP A 549 29.56 -14.58 68.70
CA ASP A 549 30.75 -13.70 68.67
C ASP A 549 30.59 -12.62 67.58
N ASP A 550 29.50 -11.84 67.65
CA ASP A 550 28.94 -11.03 66.56
C ASP A 550 29.99 -10.16 65.81
N ASP A 551 31.05 -9.66 66.45
CA ASP A 551 32.06 -8.80 65.83
C ASP A 551 33.44 -9.44 65.57
N GLY A 552 33.61 -10.70 65.95
CA GLY A 552 34.82 -11.48 65.75
C GLY A 552 36.10 -10.97 66.45
N ASP A 553 36.03 -10.07 67.44
CA ASP A 553 37.22 -9.53 68.15
C ASP A 553 37.82 -10.51 69.17
N GLY A 554 37.07 -11.58 69.45
CA GLY A 554 37.40 -12.65 70.37
C GLY A 554 37.03 -12.36 71.83
N LEU A 555 36.05 -11.49 72.07
CA LEU A 555 35.24 -11.38 73.28
C LEU A 555 33.79 -11.78 72.91
N THR A 556 33.24 -12.80 73.56
CA THR A 556 31.81 -13.14 73.35
C THR A 556 30.89 -12.07 73.94
N ASP A 557 29.62 -11.95 73.52
CA ASP A 557 28.64 -10.97 74.03
C ASP A 557 28.63 -10.79 75.56
N LEU A 558 28.76 -11.91 76.28
CA LEU A 558 28.73 -11.93 77.75
C LEU A 558 29.94 -11.24 78.41
N GLU A 559 31.08 -11.15 77.72
CA GLU A 559 32.33 -10.55 78.20
C GLU A 559 32.35 -9.03 77.99
N GLU A 560 31.80 -8.52 76.91
CA GLU A 560 31.80 -7.09 76.56
C GLU A 560 30.80 -6.30 77.41
N TYR A 561 29.64 -6.89 77.65
CA TYR A 561 28.68 -6.38 78.62
C TYR A 561 29.31 -6.06 79.99
N GLN A 562 30.37 -6.77 80.39
CA GLN A 562 31.06 -6.53 81.66
C GLN A 562 32.03 -5.35 81.63
N LYS A 563 32.61 -5.01 80.48
CA LYS A 563 33.47 -3.83 80.29
C LYS A 563 32.67 -2.57 79.93
N GLY A 564 31.43 -2.76 79.49
CA GLY A 564 30.61 -1.68 78.92
C GLY A 564 30.95 -1.38 77.47
N THR A 565 31.74 -2.26 76.85
CA THR A 565 32.01 -2.31 75.42
C THR A 565 30.82 -2.96 74.71
N ASP A 566 30.63 -2.63 73.44
CA ASP A 566 29.51 -3.03 72.61
C ASP A 566 29.80 -4.37 71.96
N GLN A 567 28.85 -5.30 72.06
CA GLN A 567 29.01 -6.71 71.61
C GLN A 567 29.07 -6.92 70.10
N ASN A 568 28.96 -5.80 69.39
CA ASN A 568 28.77 -5.72 67.97
C ASN A 568 29.91 -4.89 67.34
N LEU A 569 30.95 -4.55 68.11
CA LEU A 569 32.04 -3.68 67.68
C LEU A 569 33.36 -4.12 68.30
N TRP A 570 34.23 -4.64 67.44
CA TRP A 570 35.56 -5.11 67.85
C TRP A 570 36.42 -4.01 68.50
N ASP A 571 35.99 -2.77 68.34
CA ASP A 571 36.52 -1.55 68.88
C ASP A 571 35.33 -0.60 69.15
N THR A 572 34.80 -0.65 70.37
CA THR A 572 33.58 0.03 70.81
C THR A 572 33.64 1.53 70.62
N ASP A 573 34.81 2.10 70.89
CA ASP A 573 34.99 3.53 70.73
C ASP A 573 35.58 3.88 69.37
N GLY A 574 36.24 2.94 68.69
CA GLY A 574 36.56 3.07 67.28
C GLY A 574 37.87 3.81 67.02
N ASP A 575 38.80 3.83 67.99
CA ASP A 575 40.10 4.50 67.86
C ASP A 575 41.18 3.66 67.12
N LEU A 576 40.76 2.51 66.60
CA LEU A 576 41.52 1.45 65.92
C LEU A 576 42.44 0.65 66.86
N VAL A 577 42.17 0.71 68.15
CA VAL A 577 42.78 -0.13 69.17
C VAL A 577 41.65 -0.94 69.80
N ASN A 578 41.59 -2.23 69.46
CA ASN A 578 40.48 -3.08 69.88
C ASN A 578 40.17 -2.96 71.37
N ASP A 579 38.93 -3.19 71.77
CA ASP A 579 38.44 -2.98 73.15
C ASP A 579 39.19 -3.77 74.24
N LYS A 580 39.93 -4.76 73.79
CA LYS A 580 40.85 -5.54 74.60
C LYS A 580 42.08 -4.76 75.04
N ASP A 581 42.53 -3.76 74.27
CA ASP A 581 43.85 -3.11 74.33
C ASP A 581 43.85 -1.58 74.62
N ASP A 582 42.74 -0.82 74.55
CA ASP A 582 42.71 0.66 74.77
C ASP A 582 42.54 1.15 76.25
N VAL A 583 43.09 2.33 76.58
CA VAL A 583 43.11 3.01 77.91
C VAL A 583 41.86 3.83 78.18
N TYR A 584 41.26 4.41 77.15
CA TYR A 584 39.98 5.07 77.24
C TYR A 584 38.96 4.37 76.33
N PRO A 585 38.66 3.06 76.50
CA PRO A 585 37.98 2.17 75.52
C PRO A 585 36.48 2.46 75.31
N LEU A 586 36.08 3.69 75.61
CA LEU A 586 34.76 4.30 75.41
C LEU A 586 34.91 5.76 74.91
N ASP A 587 36.13 6.21 74.59
CA ASP A 587 36.51 7.56 74.14
C ASP A 587 37.56 7.46 73.01
N ALA A 588 37.00 7.03 71.87
CA ALA A 588 37.44 6.90 70.47
C ALA A 588 38.58 7.78 69.94
N SER A 589 38.85 8.85 70.64
CA SER A 589 39.55 10.02 70.14
C SER A 589 40.80 10.28 70.96
N GLN A 590 40.89 9.64 72.13
CA GLN A 590 41.94 9.86 73.08
C GLN A 590 42.46 8.53 73.55
N TRP A 591 43.57 8.12 72.96
CA TRP A 591 44.39 7.08 73.53
C TRP A 591 45.56 7.68 74.35
N SER A 592 45.78 9.03 74.31
CA SER A 592 46.94 9.75 74.88
C SER A 592 46.79 11.31 75.07
N ASP A 593 47.47 11.94 76.06
CA ASP A 593 47.43 13.40 76.37
C ASP A 593 48.84 13.89 76.84
N LEU A 594 49.48 14.90 76.19
CA LEU A 594 50.90 15.29 76.41
C LEU A 594 51.08 16.57 77.22
N ASP A 595 50.33 17.64 76.93
CA ASP A 595 50.48 18.96 77.57
C ASP A 595 49.68 19.06 78.89
N GLY A 596 48.64 18.23 79.02
CA GLY A 596 47.88 17.96 80.25
C GLY A 596 46.91 19.06 80.65
N ASP A 597 46.49 19.93 79.74
CA ASP A 597 45.47 20.96 79.97
C ASP A 597 44.02 20.40 79.99
N GLY A 598 43.86 19.10 79.71
CA GLY A 598 42.59 18.40 79.63
C GLY A 598 41.99 18.37 78.22
N TYR A 599 42.72 18.95 77.26
CA TYR A 599 42.57 18.77 75.84
C TYR A 599 43.63 17.75 75.37
N SER A 600 43.16 16.69 74.73
CA SER A 600 43.98 15.64 74.17
C SER A 600 44.92 16.16 73.10
N ASP A 601 46.10 15.55 73.13
CA ASP A 601 47.18 15.77 72.18
C ASP A 601 46.97 15.14 70.83
N GLN A 602 46.03 14.20 70.77
CA GLN A 602 45.57 13.76 69.50
C GLN A 602 44.80 14.95 68.95
N PRO A 603 45.23 15.51 67.80
CA PRO A 603 44.57 16.67 67.21
C PRO A 603 43.09 16.42 66.86
N ALA A 604 42.62 15.19 67.04
CA ALA A 604 41.27 14.71 66.82
C ALA A 604 40.61 14.13 68.10
N GLY A 605 41.22 14.33 69.27
CA GLY A 605 40.62 14.02 70.57
C GLY A 605 39.26 14.67 70.78
N SER A 606 38.45 14.13 71.68
CA SER A 606 37.13 14.66 72.06
C SER A 606 37.23 16.03 72.74
N THR A 607 38.45 16.40 73.14
CA THR A 607 38.88 17.75 73.47
C THR A 607 40.21 17.98 72.75
N PRO A 608 40.28 18.21 71.43
CA PRO A 608 41.55 18.28 70.73
C PRO A 608 42.18 19.65 70.88
N ASP A 609 43.50 19.73 71.00
CA ASP A 609 44.18 21.01 71.02
C ASP A 609 44.73 21.35 69.62
N SER A 610 44.12 22.35 68.96
CA SER A 610 44.57 22.85 67.64
C SER A 610 45.84 23.70 67.75
N HIS A 611 46.20 24.07 68.98
CA HIS A 611 47.40 24.82 69.29
C HIS A 611 48.15 24.14 70.46
N PRO A 612 48.71 22.91 70.28
CA PRO A 612 49.30 22.06 71.33
C PRO A 612 50.47 22.66 72.13
N ASP A 613 50.88 23.89 71.78
CA ASP A 613 51.94 24.68 72.38
C ASP A 613 51.47 26.07 72.92
N ASP A 614 50.21 26.52 72.70
CA ASP A 614 49.65 27.83 73.12
C ASP A 614 48.30 27.72 73.84
N ALA A 615 48.31 27.78 75.16
CA ALA A 615 47.11 27.69 76.00
C ALA A 615 46.06 28.85 75.89
N SER A 616 46.22 29.86 75.01
CA SER A 616 45.26 30.99 74.86
C SER A 616 44.33 30.92 73.65
N GLN A 617 44.68 30.07 72.68
CA GLN A 617 43.84 29.63 71.58
C GLN A 617 43.85 28.11 71.66
N TRP A 618 42.70 27.46 71.57
CA TRP A 618 42.62 26.00 71.64
C TRP A 618 41.83 25.45 70.46
N ASN A 619 41.25 26.35 69.64
CA ASN A 619 40.36 26.03 68.54
C ASN A 619 40.62 26.99 67.37
N ASP A 620 40.66 26.42 66.19
CA ASP A 620 40.82 27.07 64.90
C ASP A 620 39.92 26.29 63.95
N SER A 621 38.67 26.76 63.83
CA SER A 621 37.54 25.98 63.32
C SER A 621 37.65 25.79 61.82
N ASP A 622 38.27 26.73 61.13
CA ASP A 622 38.57 26.56 59.73
C ASP A 622 40.02 26.14 59.49
N GLY A 623 41.00 26.56 60.30
CA GLY A 623 42.39 26.13 60.15
C GLY A 623 43.19 27.03 59.21
N ASP A 624 42.75 28.27 58.95
CA ASP A 624 43.48 29.26 58.16
C ASP A 624 44.70 29.84 58.91
N GLY A 625 44.79 29.49 60.20
CA GLY A 625 45.82 29.88 61.14
C GLY A 625 45.43 31.04 62.05
N TYR A 626 44.17 31.49 62.04
CA TYR A 626 43.62 32.54 62.90
C TYR A 626 42.54 31.97 63.84
N GLY A 627 42.85 31.85 65.14
CA GLY A 627 41.95 31.20 66.10
C GLY A 627 40.61 31.91 66.32
N ASP A 628 39.53 31.12 66.36
CA ASP A 628 38.12 31.55 66.36
C ASP A 628 37.67 32.39 67.54
N ASN A 629 38.46 32.40 68.62
CA ASN A 629 38.07 33.08 69.84
C ASN A 629 37.99 34.60 69.56
N PRO A 630 36.80 35.23 69.51
CA PRO A 630 36.62 36.59 68.98
C PRO A 630 37.17 37.70 69.90
N ILE A 631 37.66 37.30 71.09
CA ILE A 631 38.35 38.16 72.06
C ILE A 631 39.86 37.85 72.16
N GLY A 632 40.34 36.89 71.37
CA GLY A 632 41.75 36.57 71.15
C GLY A 632 42.47 37.66 70.33
N ILE A 633 43.70 37.39 69.91
CA ILE A 633 44.49 38.30 69.09
C ILE A 633 44.35 37.90 67.62
N ASP A 634 44.05 38.87 66.74
CA ASP A 634 43.78 38.69 65.30
C ASP A 634 42.69 37.64 65.02
N PRO A 635 41.42 37.94 65.40
CA PRO A 635 40.33 36.97 65.28
C PRO A 635 39.80 36.90 63.86
N ASP A 636 39.30 35.73 63.51
CA ASP A 636 38.65 35.50 62.24
C ASP A 636 37.20 36.03 62.21
N LEU A 637 36.82 36.76 61.14
CA LEU A 637 35.46 37.25 60.90
C LEU A 637 34.58 36.24 60.14
N PHE A 638 35.20 35.22 59.57
CA PHE A 638 34.54 34.07 58.95
C PHE A 638 35.10 32.76 59.52
N PRO A 639 34.86 32.42 60.82
CA PRO A 639 35.44 31.26 61.56
C PRO A 639 35.10 29.86 61.05
N SER A 640 34.67 29.76 59.81
CA SER A 640 34.26 28.55 59.11
C SER A 640 34.70 28.58 57.64
N ASP A 641 35.38 29.63 57.19
CA ASP A 641 35.85 29.77 55.81
C ASP A 641 37.36 29.98 55.80
N LEU A 642 38.07 28.87 55.68
CA LEU A 642 39.53 28.73 55.53
C LEU A 642 40.22 29.74 54.61
N THR A 643 39.46 30.37 53.73
CA THR A 643 39.95 31.21 52.65
C THR A 643 39.52 32.67 52.79
N GLN A 644 38.65 32.99 53.74
CA GLN A 644 38.13 34.32 54.00
C GLN A 644 38.29 34.66 55.48
N TRP A 645 38.69 35.89 55.77
CA TRP A 645 38.80 36.35 57.16
C TRP A 645 38.38 37.83 57.31
N ASN A 646 37.90 38.46 56.21
CA ASN A 646 37.57 39.89 56.15
C ASN A 646 36.47 40.24 55.12
N ASP A 647 35.61 41.22 55.44
CA ASP A 647 34.45 41.70 54.63
C ASP A 647 34.39 43.24 54.63
N SER A 648 34.53 43.87 53.47
CA SER A 648 34.66 45.33 53.35
C SER A 648 33.33 46.09 53.23
N ASP A 649 32.30 45.52 52.60
CA ASP A 649 31.04 46.23 52.33
C ASP A 649 29.81 45.61 53.01
N GLY A 650 29.98 44.46 53.65
CA GLY A 650 29.04 43.87 54.60
C GLY A 650 27.90 43.11 53.95
N ASP A 651 28.05 42.68 52.71
CA ASP A 651 27.02 41.91 51.98
C ASP A 651 27.10 40.40 52.22
N GLY A 652 28.14 39.94 52.93
CA GLY A 652 28.34 38.55 53.34
C GLY A 652 29.28 37.74 52.45
N PHE A 653 29.85 38.35 51.42
CA PHE A 653 30.92 37.75 50.61
C PHE A 653 32.30 38.26 51.09
N GLY A 654 33.28 37.36 51.17
CA GLY A 654 34.61 37.71 51.70
C GLY A 654 35.51 38.40 50.67
N ASP A 655 36.35 39.33 51.13
CA ASP A 655 37.18 40.19 50.26
C ASP A 655 38.29 39.44 49.50
N ASN A 656 38.68 38.24 49.94
CA ASN A 656 39.75 37.49 49.30
C ASN A 656 39.23 36.85 48.01
N LEU A 657 39.52 37.49 46.87
CA LEU A 657 39.13 36.99 45.53
C LEU A 657 39.64 35.56 45.22
N GLU A 658 40.73 35.13 45.85
CA GLU A 658 41.26 33.76 45.68
C GLU A 658 40.61 32.76 46.65
N GLY A 659 39.74 33.22 47.54
CA GLY A 659 38.97 32.40 48.45
C GLY A 659 37.60 31.98 47.90
N TRP A 660 36.96 31.07 48.62
CA TRP A 660 35.65 30.54 48.31
C TRP A 660 34.62 31.68 48.33
N MET A 661 33.82 31.75 47.27
CA MET A 661 32.85 32.81 47.00
C MET A 661 33.40 34.23 47.26
N GLY A 662 34.66 34.48 46.89
CA GLY A 662 35.27 35.80 47.02
C GLY A 662 34.47 36.85 46.25
N ASP A 663 34.19 37.98 46.90
CA ASP A 663 33.36 39.02 46.34
C ASP A 663 34.01 39.63 45.08
N ALA A 664 33.39 39.46 43.92
CA ALA A 664 33.85 40.04 42.66
C ALA A 664 33.57 41.55 42.58
N CYS A 665 32.70 42.06 43.45
CA CYS A 665 32.32 43.44 43.63
C CYS A 665 32.55 43.94 45.09
N PRO A 666 33.79 43.91 45.68
CA PRO A 666 34.11 44.15 47.13
C PRO A 666 33.67 45.47 47.78
N ASN A 667 33.04 46.36 47.01
CA ASN A 667 32.59 47.68 47.45
C ASN A 667 31.17 48.00 46.98
N THR A 668 30.48 47.05 46.32
CA THR A 668 29.13 47.20 45.79
C THR A 668 28.30 45.95 46.11
N SER A 669 27.67 45.97 47.28
CA SER A 669 26.74 44.93 47.74
C SER A 669 25.87 44.31 46.65
N GLY A 670 25.96 42.98 46.56
CA GLY A 670 25.26 42.13 45.61
C GLY A 670 24.86 40.78 46.20
N GLN A 671 24.17 39.95 45.41
CA GLN A 671 23.75 38.59 45.81
C GLN A 671 23.93 37.55 44.70
N SER A 672 24.49 37.94 43.54
CA SER A 672 24.79 36.99 42.48
C SER A 672 25.72 35.88 42.99
N LEU A 673 25.61 34.71 42.39
CA LEU A 673 26.50 33.58 42.60
C LEU A 673 27.56 33.49 41.49
N VAL A 674 27.27 34.07 40.32
CA VAL A 674 28.14 34.03 39.14
C VAL A 674 28.21 35.41 38.47
N PRO A 675 29.33 36.15 38.59
CA PRO A 675 30.33 36.04 39.65
C PRO A 675 29.74 36.40 41.03
N PRO A 676 30.29 35.90 42.16
CA PRO A 676 29.74 36.14 43.51
C PRO A 676 29.77 37.61 43.95
N GLY A 677 28.77 38.06 44.72
CA GLY A 677 28.76 39.37 45.40
C GLY A 677 28.41 40.58 44.53
N CYS A 678 27.97 40.37 43.29
CA CYS A 678 27.56 41.44 42.38
C CYS A 678 26.01 41.56 42.26
N PRO A 679 25.48 42.67 41.69
CA PRO A 679 24.03 42.84 41.52
C PRO A 679 23.40 41.80 40.58
N ASP A 680 22.28 41.20 41.02
CA ASP A 680 21.43 40.24 40.30
C ASP A 680 19.97 40.66 40.51
N ARG A 681 19.25 40.93 39.43
CA ARG A 681 17.94 41.60 39.46
C ARG A 681 16.76 40.65 39.47
N ASP A 682 16.80 39.57 38.72
CA ASP A 682 15.72 38.59 38.61
C ASP A 682 15.93 37.36 39.51
N GLN A 683 17.08 37.27 40.18
CA GLN A 683 17.42 36.31 41.23
C GLN A 683 17.54 34.87 40.72
N ASP A 684 18.07 34.67 39.52
CA ASP A 684 18.44 33.36 39.01
C ASP A 684 19.86 32.90 39.41
N GLY A 685 20.64 33.82 40.00
CA GLY A 685 21.99 33.57 40.49
C GLY A 685 23.10 34.09 39.58
N TYR A 686 22.80 34.62 38.40
CA TYR A 686 23.78 35.24 37.51
C TYR A 686 23.75 36.77 37.67
N ALA A 687 24.93 37.41 37.62
CA ALA A 687 25.00 38.85 37.77
C ALA A 687 24.50 39.56 36.51
N ASP A 688 23.85 40.72 36.69
CA ASP A 688 23.26 41.57 35.62
C ASP A 688 24.23 41.88 34.45
N ASP A 689 25.54 41.83 34.68
CA ASP A 689 26.58 42.18 33.70
C ASP A 689 27.13 41.00 32.90
N VAL A 690 26.88 39.77 33.34
CA VAL A 690 27.29 38.52 32.64
C VAL A 690 26.09 37.71 32.16
N ASP A 691 24.89 38.03 32.63
CA ASP A 691 23.64 37.43 32.20
C ASP A 691 23.12 38.10 30.90
N PRO A 692 22.95 37.35 29.79
CA PRO A 692 22.30 37.83 28.57
C PRO A 692 20.83 38.23 28.76
N PHE A 693 20.14 37.69 29.77
CA PHE A 693 18.72 37.89 30.05
C PHE A 693 18.43 38.35 31.50
N PRO A 694 18.97 39.50 31.95
CA PRO A 694 18.97 39.98 33.36
C PRO A 694 17.60 40.41 33.93
N ASP A 695 16.51 40.07 33.24
CA ASP A 695 15.13 40.27 33.69
C ASP A 695 14.29 38.98 33.54
N ASN A 696 14.87 37.84 33.09
CA ASN A 696 14.21 36.54 32.91
C ASN A 696 14.86 35.43 33.78
N PRO A 697 14.23 35.02 34.89
CA PRO A 697 14.84 34.08 35.82
C PRO A 697 14.93 32.62 35.35
N ASN A 698 14.45 32.32 34.13
CA ASN A 698 14.51 30.98 33.54
C ASN A 698 15.65 30.83 32.52
N GLN A 699 16.30 31.92 32.10
CA GLN A 699 17.27 31.92 31.02
C GLN A 699 18.46 32.78 31.44
N TRP A 700 19.67 32.24 31.39
CA TRP A 700 20.91 32.93 31.77
C TRP A 700 22.10 32.59 30.86
N ASN A 701 21.88 31.75 29.84
CA ASN A 701 22.89 31.36 28.85
C ASN A 701 22.34 31.54 27.43
N ASP A 702 23.19 32.06 26.55
CA ASP A 702 22.92 32.31 25.14
C ASP A 702 24.21 31.97 24.37
N SER A 703 24.34 30.71 23.94
CA SER A 703 25.62 30.17 23.45
C SER A 703 26.00 30.70 22.08
N ASP A 704 25.03 31.04 21.23
CA ASP A 704 25.27 31.54 19.89
C ASP A 704 24.96 33.04 19.72
N GLY A 705 24.24 33.64 20.66
CA GLY A 705 24.02 35.08 20.75
C GLY A 705 22.83 35.60 19.96
N ASP A 706 21.82 34.76 19.71
CA ASP A 706 20.64 35.10 18.92
C ASP A 706 19.53 35.81 19.71
N GLY A 707 19.62 35.76 21.05
CA GLY A 707 18.65 36.33 21.97
C GLY A 707 17.55 35.39 22.42
N TYR A 708 17.69 34.09 22.22
CA TYR A 708 16.94 33.02 22.87
C TYR A 708 17.86 32.24 23.81
N GLY A 709 17.28 31.65 24.87
CA GLY A 709 18.07 31.10 25.96
C GLY A 709 18.24 29.59 25.87
N ASP A 710 19.43 29.09 26.13
CA ASP A 710 19.75 27.65 26.00
C ASP A 710 19.21 26.79 27.14
N ASN A 711 18.72 27.42 28.22
CA ASN A 711 18.41 26.71 29.46
C ASN A 711 17.21 25.79 29.23
N LEU A 712 17.48 24.48 29.18
CA LEU A 712 16.48 23.45 28.88
C LEU A 712 15.41 23.34 29.99
N GLY A 713 14.22 22.91 29.59
CA GLY A 713 13.10 22.64 30.50
C GLY A 713 12.09 23.79 30.62
N PHE A 714 12.27 24.85 29.83
CA PHE A 714 11.36 25.99 29.76
C PHE A 714 10.76 26.12 28.35
N ALA A 715 9.66 26.87 28.23
CA ALA A 715 8.95 27.02 26.96
C ALA A 715 9.64 28.01 26.00
N ASP A 716 10.51 28.86 26.54
CA ASP A 716 11.35 29.83 25.84
C ASP A 716 12.79 29.30 25.62
N SER A 717 13.02 28.00 25.83
CA SER A 717 14.29 27.35 25.55
C SER A 717 14.53 27.23 24.04
N ASP A 718 15.72 27.63 23.62
CA ASP A 718 16.24 27.45 22.28
C ASP A 718 16.36 25.95 21.92
N LYS A 719 15.82 25.58 20.75
CA LYS A 719 15.91 24.22 20.19
C LYS A 719 17.23 23.94 19.46
N PHE A 720 17.93 24.97 19.02
CA PHE A 720 19.21 24.90 18.33
C PHE A 720 20.28 25.78 19.00
N PRO A 721 20.74 25.45 20.24
CA PRO A 721 21.62 26.30 21.07
C PRO A 721 23.04 26.58 20.54
N THR A 722 23.32 26.29 19.27
CA THR A 722 24.62 26.52 18.64
C THR A 722 24.51 27.17 17.26
N ASP A 723 23.30 27.49 16.80
CA ASP A 723 23.04 28.15 15.53
C ASP A 723 22.33 29.49 15.75
N ILE A 724 23.10 30.58 15.69
CA ILE A 724 22.64 31.97 15.90
C ILE A 724 21.47 32.41 14.99
N HIS A 725 21.06 31.61 14.03
CA HIS A 725 19.97 31.94 13.12
C HIS A 725 18.72 31.09 13.33
N GLU A 726 18.75 30.08 14.20
CA GLU A 726 17.66 29.13 14.42
C GLU A 726 17.39 28.96 15.90
N TRP A 727 16.13 29.05 16.33
CA TRP A 727 15.78 28.82 17.73
C TRP A 727 14.54 27.96 17.97
N TYR A 728 13.78 27.67 16.90
CA TYR A 728 12.54 26.92 16.98
C TYR A 728 12.36 25.99 15.78
N ASP A 729 11.67 24.89 16.04
CA ASP A 729 11.33 23.81 15.10
C ASP A 729 9.84 23.51 15.34
N ASN A 730 8.99 23.83 14.37
CA ASN A 730 7.54 23.80 14.53
C ASN A 730 6.92 22.42 14.27
N ASP A 731 7.45 21.65 13.32
CA ASP A 731 6.92 20.33 12.94
C ASP A 731 7.75 19.15 13.48
N GLY A 732 8.93 19.41 14.03
CA GLY A 732 9.76 18.47 14.76
C GLY A 732 10.66 17.61 13.88
N ASP A 733 10.97 18.05 12.65
CA ASP A 733 11.79 17.30 11.70
C ASP A 733 13.30 17.41 11.96
N GLY A 734 13.70 18.33 12.84
CA GLY A 734 15.09 18.57 13.25
C GLY A 734 15.84 19.62 12.43
N TYR A 735 15.18 20.31 11.50
CA TYR A 735 15.66 21.51 10.83
C TYR A 735 15.00 22.76 11.44
N GLY A 736 15.71 23.88 11.41
CA GLY A 736 15.20 25.14 11.97
C GLY A 736 14.37 25.93 10.96
N ASP A 737 13.21 26.42 11.41
CA ASP A 737 12.18 27.07 10.61
C ASP A 737 12.58 28.40 9.92
N LEU A 738 13.70 29.03 10.30
CA LEU A 738 13.99 30.42 9.90
C LEU A 738 14.89 30.56 8.68
N VAL A 739 15.87 29.67 8.55
CA VAL A 739 16.96 29.77 7.59
C VAL A 739 17.23 28.43 6.90
N GLN A 740 17.10 27.31 7.60
CA GLN A 740 17.41 25.99 7.06
C GLN A 740 16.19 25.32 6.41
N ASP A 741 15.01 25.48 7.01
CA ASP A 741 13.80 24.85 6.56
C ASP A 741 12.97 25.76 5.63
N SER A 742 12.78 25.30 4.39
CA SER A 742 11.96 25.97 3.38
C SER A 742 10.47 25.64 3.52
N PHE A 743 10.10 24.60 4.29
CA PHE A 743 8.74 24.15 4.56
C PHE A 743 8.46 23.92 6.06
N PRO A 744 8.39 24.99 6.88
CA PRO A 744 8.27 24.94 8.36
C PRO A 744 7.02 24.29 8.99
N ASP A 745 6.14 23.72 8.18
CA ASP A 745 4.90 23.07 8.61
C ASP A 745 4.77 21.63 8.05
N ASP A 746 5.76 21.14 7.29
CA ASP A 746 5.76 19.83 6.65
C ASP A 746 7.00 19.01 7.07
N PRO A 747 6.86 18.08 8.03
CA PRO A 747 8.00 17.38 8.62
C PRO A 747 8.67 16.36 7.67
N LEU A 748 8.26 16.31 6.40
CA LEU A 748 8.83 15.47 5.36
C LEU A 748 9.64 16.26 4.31
N GLU A 749 9.61 17.59 4.35
CA GLU A 749 10.27 18.46 3.38
C GLU A 749 11.00 19.58 4.11
N TRP A 750 12.30 19.76 3.89
CA TRP A 750 13.05 20.84 4.53
C TRP A 750 13.88 21.69 3.56
N ASN A 751 14.19 21.16 2.38
CA ASN A 751 15.07 21.82 1.41
C ASN A 751 14.34 22.09 0.09
N ASP A 752 14.56 23.27 -0.48
CA ASP A 752 14.10 23.70 -1.82
C ASP A 752 15.34 24.22 -2.57
N SER A 753 15.99 23.32 -3.31
CA SER A 753 17.32 23.54 -3.88
C SER A 753 17.33 24.61 -4.97
N ASP A 754 16.20 24.86 -5.64
CA ASP A 754 16.10 25.84 -6.71
C ASP A 754 15.18 27.04 -6.42
N GLY A 755 14.35 26.95 -5.37
CA GLY A 755 13.55 28.03 -4.82
C GLY A 755 12.21 28.24 -5.51
N ASP A 756 11.62 27.21 -6.11
CA ASP A 756 10.34 27.28 -6.80
C ASP A 756 9.11 26.99 -5.93
N GLY A 757 9.34 26.55 -4.69
CA GLY A 757 8.32 26.25 -3.70
C GLY A 757 7.86 24.80 -3.70
N CYS A 758 8.57 23.90 -4.38
CA CYS A 758 8.43 22.45 -4.27
C CYS A 758 9.62 21.87 -3.48
N GLY A 759 9.34 20.97 -2.53
CA GLY A 759 10.38 20.40 -1.68
C GLY A 759 11.18 19.33 -2.41
N ASP A 760 12.49 19.31 -2.20
CA ASP A 760 13.43 18.41 -2.88
C ASP A 760 13.06 16.92 -2.77
N ASN A 761 12.36 16.49 -1.71
CA ASN A 761 11.99 15.08 -1.55
C ASN A 761 10.76 14.71 -2.43
N SER A 762 9.96 15.70 -2.83
CA SER A 762 8.80 15.55 -3.71
C SER A 762 9.02 16.08 -5.12
N ASP A 763 10.03 16.91 -5.32
CA ASP A 763 10.35 17.53 -6.60
C ASP A 763 11.11 16.57 -7.53
N ILE A 764 10.57 16.38 -8.74
CA ILE A 764 11.19 15.56 -9.78
C ILE A 764 12.35 16.30 -10.46
N PHE A 765 12.37 17.64 -10.40
CA PHE A 765 13.44 18.48 -10.93
C PHE A 765 14.02 19.47 -9.89
N PRO A 766 14.65 18.99 -8.80
CA PRO A 766 15.10 19.84 -7.67
C PRO A 766 16.14 20.94 -7.98
N ASP A 767 16.60 21.05 -9.23
CA ASP A 767 17.61 22.03 -9.67
C ASP A 767 17.05 22.98 -10.77
N ASP A 768 15.78 22.83 -11.19
CA ASP A 768 15.12 23.64 -12.21
C ASP A 768 13.92 24.42 -11.62
N PRO A 769 14.09 25.71 -11.28
CA PRO A 769 13.10 26.49 -10.54
C PRO A 769 11.88 26.91 -11.36
N THR A 770 11.69 26.26 -12.50
CA THR A 770 10.53 26.42 -13.35
C THR A 770 9.69 25.15 -13.41
N GLU A 771 10.07 24.07 -12.72
CA GLU A 771 9.47 22.75 -12.87
C GLU A 771 9.46 21.95 -11.56
N CYS A 772 8.26 21.57 -11.09
CA CYS A 772 8.14 20.63 -9.97
C CYS A 772 7.74 19.20 -10.39
N HIS A 773 7.16 19.07 -11.59
CA HIS A 773 6.34 17.92 -11.96
C HIS A 773 6.65 17.47 -13.39
N ASP A 774 6.74 16.16 -13.58
CA ASP A 774 6.87 15.46 -14.86
C ASP A 774 5.70 14.49 -14.98
N TRP A 775 4.57 14.94 -15.54
CA TRP A 775 3.36 14.14 -15.47
C TRP A 775 3.41 12.88 -16.36
N ASP A 776 4.17 12.90 -17.46
CA ASP A 776 4.29 11.76 -18.37
C ASP A 776 5.65 11.04 -18.34
N GLY A 777 6.62 11.58 -17.60
CA GLY A 777 7.88 10.91 -17.25
C GLY A 777 8.92 10.97 -18.36
N ASP A 778 8.86 11.98 -19.24
CA ASP A 778 9.74 12.10 -20.40
C ASP A 778 11.05 12.86 -20.11
N GLY A 779 11.15 13.46 -18.92
CA GLY A 779 12.30 14.21 -18.44
C GLY A 779 12.30 15.69 -18.82
N ILE A 780 11.21 16.22 -19.38
CA ILE A 780 10.95 17.65 -19.56
C ILE A 780 9.80 18.04 -18.63
N GLY A 781 10.02 19.04 -17.77
CA GLY A 781 8.98 19.43 -16.82
C GLY A 781 7.74 20.07 -17.47
N ASP A 782 6.61 19.92 -16.77
CA ASP A 782 5.27 20.31 -17.19
C ASP A 782 5.11 21.78 -17.67
N ASN A 783 5.92 22.73 -17.19
CA ASN A 783 5.82 24.15 -17.57
C ASN A 783 6.56 24.48 -18.88
N ALA A 784 7.61 23.75 -19.20
CA ALA A 784 8.41 23.80 -20.42
C ALA A 784 7.84 22.87 -21.49
N ASP A 785 7.13 21.84 -21.07
CA ASP A 785 6.49 20.88 -21.94
C ASP A 785 5.17 21.43 -22.54
N ALA A 786 5.16 21.53 -23.87
CA ALA A 786 3.97 21.89 -24.64
C ALA A 786 2.89 20.78 -24.62
N PHE A 787 3.27 19.53 -24.33
CA PHE A 787 2.44 18.33 -24.33
C PHE A 787 2.67 17.43 -23.10
N ARG A 788 2.48 18.01 -21.90
CA ARG A 788 2.58 17.41 -20.53
C ARG A 788 1.94 16.04 -20.23
N ARG A 789 1.37 15.36 -21.21
CA ARG A 789 0.71 14.05 -21.06
C ARG A 789 1.13 13.06 -22.16
N ASP A 790 2.02 13.48 -23.05
CA ASP A 790 2.54 12.70 -24.16
C ASP A 790 4.07 12.74 -24.14
N ALA A 791 4.66 11.77 -23.44
CA ALA A 791 6.10 11.62 -23.30
C ALA A 791 6.91 11.43 -24.61
N SER A 792 6.24 11.47 -25.77
CA SER A 792 6.89 11.45 -27.08
C SER A 792 7.03 12.83 -27.73
N GLU A 793 6.42 13.88 -27.17
CA GLU A 793 6.43 15.24 -27.69
C GLU A 793 6.63 16.25 -26.56
N TRP A 794 7.65 17.10 -26.62
CA TRP A 794 7.93 18.06 -25.53
C TRP A 794 7.91 19.54 -25.96
N LYS A 795 7.74 19.80 -27.26
CA LYS A 795 7.92 21.15 -27.83
C LYS A 795 7.06 21.38 -29.06
N ASP A 796 6.46 22.56 -29.13
CA ASP A 796 5.75 23.08 -30.31
C ASP A 796 6.40 24.41 -30.71
N SER A 797 7.30 24.37 -31.70
CA SER A 797 8.14 25.50 -32.07
C SER A 797 7.41 26.59 -32.87
N ASP A 798 6.24 26.33 -33.44
CA ASP A 798 5.46 27.31 -34.22
C ASP A 798 4.04 27.57 -33.72
N GLY A 799 3.58 26.80 -32.74
CA GLY A 799 2.35 27.02 -31.98
C GLY A 799 1.10 26.51 -32.68
N ASP A 800 1.21 25.53 -33.57
CA ASP A 800 0.07 24.96 -34.31
C ASP A 800 -0.64 23.78 -33.62
N GLY A 801 -0.06 23.30 -32.52
CA GLY A 801 -0.60 22.21 -31.70
C GLY A 801 -0.12 20.81 -32.10
N TYR A 802 0.84 20.67 -33.01
CA TYR A 802 1.59 19.44 -33.23
C TYR A 802 3.00 19.55 -32.64
N GLY A 803 3.49 18.46 -32.03
CA GLY A 803 4.81 18.45 -31.44
C GLY A 803 5.91 18.34 -32.50
N ASP A 804 7.05 18.99 -32.24
CA ASP A 804 8.21 19.08 -33.13
C ASP A 804 8.72 17.69 -33.61
N ASN A 805 8.47 16.61 -32.86
CA ASN A 805 8.96 15.27 -33.23
C ASN A 805 8.06 14.56 -34.24
N VAL A 806 6.74 14.79 -34.18
CA VAL A 806 5.75 14.28 -35.14
C VAL A 806 5.54 15.24 -36.32
N ASP A 807 5.79 16.53 -36.12
CA ASP A 807 5.63 17.57 -37.12
C ASP A 807 6.73 17.50 -38.19
N ALA A 808 6.31 17.35 -39.46
CA ALA A 808 7.22 17.36 -40.60
C ALA A 808 7.77 18.76 -40.94
N PHE A 809 7.12 19.85 -40.49
CA PHE A 809 7.53 21.24 -40.63
C PHE A 809 7.42 22.04 -39.32
N PRO A 810 8.24 21.75 -38.29
CA PRO A 810 8.16 22.33 -36.93
C PRO A 810 8.35 23.85 -36.79
N LEU A 811 8.43 24.61 -37.88
CA LEU A 811 8.63 26.06 -37.86
C LEU A 811 7.63 26.80 -38.76
N ASP A 812 6.67 26.09 -39.34
CA ASP A 812 5.63 26.61 -40.20
C ASP A 812 4.25 26.15 -39.72
N SER A 813 3.66 26.94 -38.81
CA SER A 813 2.33 26.72 -38.18
C SER A 813 1.13 26.53 -39.13
N SER A 814 1.36 26.55 -40.44
CA SER A 814 0.35 26.24 -41.44
C SER A 814 0.46 24.84 -42.03
N GLU A 815 1.51 24.07 -41.71
CA GLU A 815 1.86 22.79 -42.30
C GLU A 815 2.43 21.85 -41.25
N TRP A 816 1.82 20.69 -40.99
CA TRP A 816 2.34 19.74 -39.99
C TRP A 816 2.61 18.33 -40.53
N ASN A 817 2.28 18.08 -41.81
CA ASN A 817 2.34 16.74 -42.42
C ASN A 817 2.93 16.81 -43.84
N ASP A 818 3.86 15.91 -44.14
CA ASP A 818 4.48 15.71 -45.46
C ASP A 818 4.29 14.24 -45.87
N LYS A 819 3.06 13.87 -46.22
CA LYS A 819 2.74 12.46 -46.48
C LYS A 819 3.52 11.87 -47.66
N GLU A 820 4.02 12.72 -48.55
CA GLU A 820 4.77 12.33 -49.74
C GLU A 820 6.29 12.55 -49.65
N GLY A 821 6.77 13.15 -48.57
CA GLY A 821 8.20 13.31 -48.23
C GLY A 821 8.95 14.24 -49.19
N ASP A 822 8.26 15.21 -49.79
CA ASP A 822 8.83 16.09 -50.82
C ASP A 822 9.33 17.46 -50.28
N GLY A 823 9.12 17.71 -48.98
CA GLY A 823 9.51 18.93 -48.29
C GLY A 823 8.54 20.10 -48.51
N ILE A 824 7.29 19.84 -48.92
CA ILE A 824 6.19 20.81 -48.98
C ILE A 824 4.97 20.23 -48.25
N GLY A 825 4.42 20.98 -47.29
CA GLY A 825 3.31 20.49 -46.49
C GLY A 825 1.99 20.28 -47.25
N ASP A 826 1.23 19.31 -46.75
CA ASP A 826 -0.03 18.85 -47.32
C ASP A 826 -1.15 19.92 -47.31
N ASN A 827 -1.11 20.89 -46.39
CA ASN A 827 -2.11 21.97 -46.31
C ASN A 827 -1.91 23.01 -47.42
N LEU A 828 -0.70 23.16 -47.96
CA LEU A 828 -0.37 23.99 -49.12
C LEU A 828 -0.86 23.34 -50.43
N GLN A 829 -0.99 22.00 -50.43
CA GLN A 829 -1.44 21.22 -51.58
C GLN A 829 -2.94 21.33 -51.85
N ALA A 830 -3.72 21.91 -50.92
CA ALA A 830 -5.14 22.19 -51.10
C ALA A 830 -5.45 23.11 -52.31
N THR A 831 -4.44 23.69 -52.98
CA THR A 831 -4.64 24.54 -54.15
C THR A 831 -4.21 23.97 -55.51
N ASN A 832 -3.61 22.78 -55.62
CA ASN A 832 -3.09 22.34 -56.94
C ASN A 832 -3.28 20.86 -57.28
N SER A 833 -4.53 20.40 -57.39
CA SER A 833 -4.83 19.33 -58.37
C SER A 833 -6.27 19.35 -58.88
N GLN A 834 -6.54 20.12 -59.94
CA GLN A 834 -7.21 19.63 -61.16
C GLN A 834 -7.36 20.71 -62.24
N GLY A 835 -6.91 20.36 -63.45
CA GLY A 835 -7.73 20.56 -64.65
C GLY A 835 -7.59 21.89 -65.40
N LYS A 836 -6.74 21.84 -66.44
CA LYS A 836 -6.83 22.62 -67.68
C LYS A 836 -8.27 23.02 -68.06
N ASP A 837 -8.61 24.30 -67.94
CA ASP A 837 -9.05 25.08 -69.09
C ASP A 837 -8.86 26.59 -68.84
N SER A 838 -7.79 27.09 -69.46
CA SER A 838 -7.41 28.48 -69.50
C SER A 838 -8.37 29.28 -70.37
N THR A 839 -9.28 30.07 -69.80
CA THR A 839 -9.41 31.53 -70.02
C THR A 839 -10.62 32.14 -69.30
N ILE A 840 -10.35 33.25 -68.58
CA ILE A 840 -11.28 34.30 -68.11
C ILE A 840 -11.76 34.18 -66.65
N PHE A 841 -10.93 34.64 -65.71
CA PHE A 841 -11.42 35.36 -64.52
C PHE A 841 -10.41 36.40 -64.01
N TYR A 842 -10.07 37.37 -64.87
CA TYR A 842 -9.38 38.63 -64.53
C TYR A 842 -10.34 39.83 -64.61
N MET A 843 -11.61 39.68 -64.18
CA MET A 843 -12.63 40.74 -64.26
C MET A 843 -13.55 40.78 -63.02
N ALA A 844 -13.01 40.97 -61.82
CA ALA A 844 -13.84 41.32 -60.64
C ALA A 844 -13.13 42.07 -59.49
N VAL A 845 -11.92 42.62 -59.68
CA VAL A 845 -11.30 43.58 -58.71
C VAL A 845 -11.27 45.02 -59.28
N SER A 846 -12.02 45.26 -60.37
CA SER A 846 -12.15 46.57 -61.04
C SER A 846 -13.44 47.35 -60.72
N LEU A 847 -14.19 47.04 -59.65
CA LEU A 847 -15.44 47.78 -59.32
C LEU A 847 -15.55 48.33 -57.89
N ILE A 848 -14.61 48.05 -56.97
CA ILE A 848 -14.76 48.47 -55.55
C ILE A 848 -13.76 49.55 -55.11
N ILE A 849 -12.68 49.82 -55.88
CA ILE A 849 -11.74 50.94 -55.63
C ILE A 849 -12.11 52.22 -56.44
N VAL A 850 -13.15 52.16 -57.28
CA VAL A 850 -13.68 53.31 -58.06
C VAL A 850 -14.86 54.02 -57.35
N ILE A 851 -15.45 53.45 -56.30
CA ILE A 851 -16.68 54.01 -55.68
C ILE A 851 -16.42 54.86 -54.43
N LEU A 852 -15.23 54.81 -53.82
CA LEU A 852 -14.90 55.61 -52.62
C LEU A 852 -14.03 56.87 -52.87
N SER A 853 -13.71 57.19 -54.14
CA SER A 853 -12.76 58.28 -54.50
C SER A 853 -13.38 59.51 -55.19
N ILE A 854 -14.71 59.59 -55.36
CA ILE A 854 -15.39 60.75 -56.02
C ILE A 854 -16.44 61.39 -55.10
N ILE A 855 -16.17 61.49 -53.81
CA ILE A 855 -16.86 62.48 -52.94
C ILE A 855 -15.83 63.14 -52.02
N PHE A 856 -14.86 63.90 -52.58
CA PHE A 856 -14.28 65.02 -51.82
C PHE A 856 -13.69 66.21 -52.61
N PHE A 857 -13.52 66.16 -53.93
CA PHE A 857 -13.13 67.36 -54.71
C PHE A 857 -13.92 67.35 -56.02
N ILE A 858 -14.82 68.29 -56.31
CA ILE A 858 -14.48 69.62 -56.84
C ILE A 858 -15.60 70.62 -56.50
N GLN A 859 -15.25 71.63 -55.71
CA GLN A 859 -15.94 72.91 -55.68
C GLN A 859 -15.37 73.87 -56.74
N LYS A 860 -16.26 74.69 -57.31
CA LYS A 860 -16.10 75.94 -58.11
C LYS A 860 -15.81 75.73 -59.61
N LYS A 861 -16.62 76.23 -60.56
CA LYS A 861 -17.24 77.57 -60.68
C LYS A 861 -18.56 77.60 -61.53
N LYS A 862 -19.61 78.24 -60.96
CA LYS A 862 -20.61 79.24 -61.47
C LYS A 862 -21.09 79.26 -62.96
N PRO A 863 -22.21 79.96 -63.30
CA PRO A 863 -23.58 80.02 -62.74
C PRO A 863 -24.70 79.95 -63.84
N ALA A 864 -25.99 79.82 -63.46
CA ALA A 864 -27.12 80.68 -63.90
C ALA A 864 -28.54 80.09 -63.62
N THR A 865 -29.29 80.86 -62.81
CA THR A 865 -30.73 81.25 -62.92
C THR A 865 -31.90 80.27 -62.70
N PHE A 866 -32.77 80.70 -61.76
CA PHE A 866 -34.27 80.68 -61.75
C PHE A 866 -34.99 79.31 -61.68
N ASP A 867 -36.11 79.06 -60.99
CA ASP A 867 -36.96 79.74 -60.00
C ASP A 867 -38.12 78.77 -59.63
N LEU A 868 -38.70 79.01 -58.44
CA LEU A 868 -40.09 78.78 -58.02
C LEU A 868 -40.69 77.35 -57.78
N THR A 869 -40.96 77.12 -56.49
CA THR A 869 -42.26 76.75 -55.84
C THR A 869 -42.79 75.31 -55.71
N GLN A 870 -43.18 75.09 -54.44
CA GLN A 870 -44.38 74.43 -53.89
C GLN A 870 -44.46 72.88 -53.87
N GLN A 871 -44.47 72.24 -52.68
CA GLN A 871 -45.61 72.03 -51.75
C GLN A 871 -46.41 70.79 -52.21
N ILE A 872 -46.55 69.70 -51.46
CA ILE A 872 -47.61 69.36 -50.48
C ILE A 872 -47.43 67.83 -50.25
N SER A 873 -47.10 67.35 -49.04
CA SER A 873 -47.96 66.84 -47.94
C SER A 873 -48.55 65.43 -48.10
N HIS A 874 -48.44 64.67 -47.01
CA HIS A 874 -49.37 63.65 -46.48
C HIS A 874 -49.55 62.38 -47.33
N GLN A 875 -49.87 61.19 -46.84
CA GLN A 875 -50.28 60.50 -45.58
C GLN A 875 -50.29 59.01 -46.03
N ASP A 876 -50.42 57.93 -45.28
CA ASP A 876 -50.59 57.54 -43.89
C ASP A 876 -50.43 55.99 -43.93
N GLU A 877 -50.23 55.39 -42.74
CA GLU A 877 -50.73 54.08 -42.26
C GLU A 877 -50.64 52.85 -43.19
N LEU A 878 -50.17 51.68 -42.76
CA LEU A 878 -50.13 51.03 -41.44
C LEU A 878 -49.07 49.92 -41.48
#